data_AF-C1F2Y7-F1
#
_entry.id   AF-C1F2Y7-F1
#
_cell.length_a   1.000
_cell.length_b   1.000
_cell.length_c   1.000
_cell.angle_alpha   90.00
_cell.angle_beta   90.00
_cell.angle_gamma   90.00
#
_symmetry.space_group_name_H-M   'P 1'
#
loop_
_entity.id
_entity.type
_entity.pdbx_description
1 polymer ?
#
loop_
_entity_poly.entity_id
_entity_poly.type
_entity_poly.pdbx_seq_one_letter_code
_entity_poly.pdbx_strand_id
1 'polypeptide(L)'
;MPLPNNAAASSPQRARLFDGWRGIALITATYFYFLIFAQFGFLKRLDSLGLSDAHLKAVMAAMAIGGILASLLTPRWLRHVSPGLRLKAAMAVCATAAVLTTLPLQLLSCLVLALFVGIGLGVLTVTLVTHLPLWVGPKHALFKVALGTGLAYFLSNIPALFTAPEPVIAVAAASGMALCIPLTREEQQASAASHPSAKRCNLPFLLMLFWFTALVWFDSAMFYIVQHEPTKQSGAWVGAAHLWRTGCIHLLAALAAAWLLSRRGLPATLRSAFALLACTAALLYGSHPSALAAWLYPAGISLYSVALVAYPAYLLAALPQDRAIRAGWLYAVAGWIGSAMGIGMAQHLHRIPLWFVAVTAGLFLLPQLRRLARKFWRATIALLLTAGTSGLVYGAMHLLHEPRPQLTAIERGRQVYIGEGCIHCHSQYVRPGTPDVAMWGPASVPAMVEQEKPPLIGNRRQGPDLSNVGSRRSPLWLRIHLIDPRAVSPHSIMPSYAYLFRSSRGSDLVDYLTSLRSPGSAAFLQHQLQTWRPDAKTAQAAAALDGHHLYQEYCSTCHAPNGYVRQHWGRNFAVEPPNLATAPLQHLPPGMSSQQELLSLERIIKYGIPGTNMPGHEYLSDAQVISLAQDLTRQRHSDAK
;
A
#
# COMPACT_ATOMS: atom_id res chain seq x y z
N MET A 1 4.14 -23.41 -88.72
CA MET A 1 5.29 -22.66 -88.15
C MET A 1 5.15 -21.20 -88.56
N PRO A 2 4.88 -20.30 -87.61
CA PRO A 2 5.61 -19.03 -87.60
C PRO A 2 6.16 -18.70 -86.20
N LEU A 3 7.24 -17.93 -86.20
CA LEU A 3 8.09 -17.52 -85.07
C LEU A 3 7.34 -16.62 -84.06
N PRO A 4 7.71 -16.62 -82.76
CA PRO A 4 7.16 -15.67 -81.80
C PRO A 4 7.90 -14.32 -81.86
N ASN A 5 7.11 -13.25 -81.89
CA ASN A 5 7.52 -11.86 -81.77
C ASN A 5 7.99 -11.55 -80.33
N ASN A 6 9.16 -10.92 -80.23
CA ASN A 6 9.70 -10.33 -79.01
C ASN A 6 8.83 -9.16 -78.54
N ALA A 7 8.03 -9.37 -77.48
CA ALA A 7 7.43 -8.29 -76.72
C ALA A 7 8.44 -7.79 -75.68
N ALA A 8 8.84 -6.53 -75.84
CA ALA A 8 9.73 -5.81 -74.96
C ALA A 8 9.25 -5.82 -73.50
N ALA A 9 10.06 -6.43 -72.63
CA ALA A 9 9.93 -6.32 -71.18
C ALA A 9 10.29 -4.89 -70.74
N SER A 10 9.30 -4.02 -70.60
CA SER A 10 9.47 -2.76 -69.88
C SER A 10 9.71 -3.05 -68.39
N SER A 11 10.92 -2.70 -67.94
CA SER A 11 11.54 -3.00 -66.65
C SER A 11 10.69 -2.77 -65.37
N PRO A 12 10.57 -3.76 -64.45
CA PRO A 12 9.96 -3.61 -63.12
C PRO A 12 10.92 -3.03 -62.05
N GLN A 13 12.10 -2.53 -62.43
CA GLN A 13 13.13 -2.04 -61.49
C GLN A 13 12.95 -0.56 -61.09
N ARG A 14 12.50 0.33 -61.98
CA ARG A 14 12.28 1.77 -61.66
C ARG A 14 11.17 2.00 -60.62
N ALA A 15 10.22 1.06 -60.49
CA ALA A 15 9.12 1.14 -59.53
C ALA A 15 9.55 0.95 -58.05
N ARG A 16 10.78 0.46 -57.77
CA ARG A 16 11.22 0.17 -56.39
C ARG A 16 11.89 1.35 -55.67
N LEU A 17 12.51 2.28 -56.39
CA LEU A 17 13.25 3.42 -55.80
C LEU A 17 12.32 4.54 -55.29
N PHE A 18 11.13 4.67 -55.89
CA PHE A 18 10.15 5.70 -55.54
C PHE A 18 9.03 5.23 -54.59
N ASP A 19 9.15 4.01 -54.05
CA ASP A 19 8.10 3.40 -53.22
C ASP A 19 7.89 4.18 -51.90
N GLY A 20 6.72 4.80 -51.74
CA GLY A 20 6.32 5.56 -50.54
C GLY A 20 6.78 7.02 -50.47
N TRP A 21 7.52 7.54 -51.46
CA TRP A 21 7.96 8.94 -51.48
C TRP A 21 6.80 9.93 -51.61
N ARG A 22 5.72 9.53 -52.29
CA ARG A 22 4.49 10.31 -52.40
C ARG A 22 3.90 10.59 -51.02
N GLY A 23 3.81 9.56 -50.18
CA GLY A 23 3.35 9.70 -48.81
C GLY A 23 4.26 10.59 -47.94
N ILE A 24 5.59 10.48 -48.10
CA ILE A 24 6.55 11.38 -47.43
C ILE A 24 6.26 12.83 -47.82
N ALA A 25 6.15 13.13 -49.12
CA ALA A 25 5.88 14.48 -49.62
C ALA A 25 4.53 15.03 -49.12
N LEU A 26 3.49 14.21 -49.10
CA LEU A 26 2.16 14.62 -48.60
C LEU A 26 2.18 14.94 -47.09
N ILE A 27 2.88 14.15 -46.28
CA ILE A 27 3.09 14.46 -44.85
C ILE A 27 3.88 15.76 -44.72
N THR A 28 4.99 15.88 -45.46
CA THR A 28 5.86 17.07 -45.41
C THR A 28 5.09 18.32 -45.74
N ALA A 29 4.34 18.35 -46.86
CA ALA A 29 3.56 19.51 -47.28
C ALA A 29 2.46 19.86 -46.27
N THR A 30 1.76 18.86 -45.73
CA THR A 30 0.68 19.06 -44.75
C THR A 30 1.20 19.69 -43.47
N TYR A 31 2.26 19.12 -42.88
CA TYR A 31 2.86 19.67 -41.67
C TYR A 31 3.53 21.01 -41.93
N PHE A 32 4.23 21.18 -43.06
CA PHE A 32 4.89 22.43 -43.41
C PHE A 32 3.89 23.58 -43.46
N TYR A 33 2.77 23.41 -44.18
CA TYR A 33 1.71 24.41 -44.22
C TYR A 33 1.14 24.72 -42.84
N PHE A 34 0.90 23.71 -42.01
CA PHE A 34 0.41 23.92 -40.65
C PHE A 34 1.41 24.72 -39.80
N LEU A 35 2.67 24.29 -39.76
CA LEU A 35 3.72 24.86 -38.92
C LEU A 35 4.12 26.28 -39.36
N ILE A 36 4.47 26.47 -40.64
CA ILE A 36 5.03 27.75 -41.10
C ILE A 36 3.96 28.77 -41.44
N PHE A 37 2.81 28.34 -41.96
CA PHE A 37 1.76 29.25 -42.40
C PHE A 37 0.61 29.34 -41.39
N ALA A 38 -0.12 28.25 -41.13
CA ALA A 38 -1.35 28.35 -40.33
C ALA A 38 -1.09 28.77 -38.87
N GLN A 39 0.02 28.33 -38.27
CA GLN A 39 0.42 28.69 -36.90
C GLN A 39 1.27 29.95 -36.80
N PHE A 40 2.05 30.30 -37.84
CA PHE A 40 3.03 31.38 -37.76
C PHE A 40 2.78 32.49 -38.78
N GLY A 41 2.89 32.20 -40.08
CA GLY A 41 2.73 33.20 -41.14
C GLY A 41 1.37 33.89 -41.15
N PHE A 42 0.29 33.17 -40.85
CA PHE A 42 -1.05 33.74 -40.76
C PHE A 42 -1.21 34.67 -39.56
N LEU A 43 -0.64 34.32 -38.41
CA LEU A 43 -0.63 35.22 -37.23
C LEU A 43 0.16 36.49 -37.52
N LYS A 44 1.34 36.37 -38.14
CA LYS A 44 2.15 37.52 -38.58
C LYS A 44 1.39 38.42 -39.55
N ARG A 45 0.58 37.82 -40.44
CA ARG A 45 -0.29 38.57 -41.35
C ARG A 45 -1.43 39.30 -40.65
N LEU A 46 -2.06 38.68 -39.65
CA LEU A 46 -3.11 39.35 -38.87
C LEU A 46 -2.54 40.53 -38.09
N ASP A 47 -1.31 40.39 -37.57
CA ASP A 47 -0.58 41.46 -36.91
C ASP A 47 -0.25 42.61 -37.87
N SER A 48 0.25 42.32 -39.08
CA SER A 48 0.53 43.37 -40.08
C SER A 48 -0.73 44.08 -40.62
N LEU A 49 -1.91 43.50 -40.42
CA LEU A 49 -3.21 44.11 -40.71
C LEU A 49 -3.84 44.85 -39.51
N GLY A 50 -3.17 44.89 -38.34
CA GLY A 50 -3.68 45.55 -37.14
C GLY A 50 -4.84 44.81 -36.46
N LEU A 51 -4.95 43.49 -36.67
CA LEU A 51 -6.03 42.65 -36.13
C LEU A 51 -5.58 41.75 -34.96
N SER A 52 -4.36 41.92 -34.45
CA SER A 52 -3.71 41.05 -33.46
C SER A 52 -4.27 41.12 -32.04
N ASP A 53 -5.00 42.19 -31.67
CA ASP A 53 -5.51 42.36 -30.31
C ASP A 53 -6.96 41.86 -30.14
N ALA A 54 -7.94 42.76 -30.25
CA ALA A 54 -9.35 42.47 -29.93
C ALA A 54 -9.98 41.39 -30.84
N HIS A 55 -9.46 41.23 -32.06
CA HIS A 55 -10.05 40.39 -33.09
C HIS A 55 -9.35 39.05 -33.29
N LEU A 56 -8.11 38.88 -32.79
CA LEU A 56 -7.33 37.65 -32.96
C LEU A 56 -8.06 36.42 -32.40
N LYS A 57 -8.70 36.55 -31.23
CA LYS A 57 -9.48 35.47 -30.62
C LYS A 57 -10.61 35.01 -31.54
N ALA A 58 -11.31 35.93 -32.20
CA ALA A 58 -12.41 35.61 -33.12
C ALA A 58 -11.89 34.89 -34.38
N VAL A 59 -10.79 35.36 -34.96
CA VAL A 59 -10.17 34.75 -36.15
C VAL A 59 -9.66 33.34 -35.83
N MET A 60 -8.98 33.15 -34.70
CA MET A 60 -8.52 31.83 -34.26
C MET A 60 -9.69 30.90 -33.91
N ALA A 61 -10.76 31.42 -33.30
CA ALA A 61 -11.97 30.65 -33.05
C ALA A 61 -12.64 30.19 -34.35
N ALA A 62 -12.73 31.04 -35.37
CA ALA A 62 -13.25 30.67 -36.69
C ALA A 62 -12.43 29.53 -37.33
N MET A 63 -11.10 29.64 -37.26
CA MET A 63 -10.20 28.57 -37.73
C MET A 63 -10.42 27.27 -36.96
N ALA A 64 -10.50 27.33 -35.63
CA ALA A 64 -10.72 26.17 -34.77
C ALA A 64 -12.08 25.51 -35.02
N ILE A 65 -13.16 26.29 -35.16
CA ILE A 65 -14.50 25.79 -35.48
C ILE A 65 -14.48 25.05 -36.83
N GLY A 66 -13.90 25.66 -37.86
CA GLY A 66 -13.76 25.04 -39.17
C GLY A 66 -13.00 23.72 -39.11
N GLY A 67 -11.89 23.71 -38.36
CA GLY A 67 -11.06 22.53 -38.14
C GLY A 67 -11.77 21.40 -37.40
N ILE A 68 -12.40 21.70 -36.26
CA ILE A 68 -13.14 20.74 -35.44
C ILE A 68 -14.28 20.11 -36.24
N LEU A 69 -15.10 20.94 -36.89
CA LEU A 69 -16.24 20.47 -37.68
C LEU A 69 -15.74 19.61 -38.85
N ALA A 70 -14.77 20.08 -39.62
CA ALA A 70 -14.22 19.32 -40.74
C ALA A 70 -13.61 17.98 -40.28
N SER A 71 -12.87 17.95 -39.17
CA SER A 71 -12.29 16.72 -38.64
C SER A 71 -13.36 15.70 -38.23
N LEU A 72 -14.48 16.13 -37.62
CA LEU A 72 -15.56 15.24 -37.17
C LEU A 72 -16.51 14.80 -38.30
N LEU A 73 -16.70 15.64 -39.32
CA LEU A 73 -17.67 15.43 -40.40
C LEU A 73 -17.06 14.69 -41.59
N THR A 74 -15.76 14.85 -41.87
CA THR A 74 -15.06 14.19 -42.98
C THR A 74 -15.30 12.66 -43.02
N PRO A 75 -15.18 11.91 -41.90
CA PRO A 75 -15.40 10.47 -41.89
C PRO A 75 -16.85 10.05 -42.19
N ARG A 76 -17.81 10.96 -42.01
CA ARG A 76 -19.25 10.66 -42.14
C ARG A 76 -19.82 11.13 -43.48
N TRP A 77 -19.58 12.40 -43.81
CA TRP A 77 -20.20 13.07 -44.96
C TRP A 77 -19.44 12.84 -46.25
N LEU A 78 -18.12 12.69 -46.18
CA LEU A 78 -17.28 12.47 -47.37
C LEU A 78 -16.86 11.00 -47.53
N ARG A 79 -17.57 10.06 -46.88
CA ARG A 79 -17.24 8.62 -46.91
C ARG A 79 -17.28 8.02 -48.32
N HIS A 80 -18.13 8.56 -49.19
CA HIS A 80 -18.34 8.09 -50.56
C HIS A 80 -17.41 8.76 -51.57
N VAL A 81 -16.70 9.82 -51.16
CA VAL A 81 -15.75 10.52 -52.02
C VAL A 81 -14.39 9.84 -51.91
N SER A 82 -13.74 9.59 -53.06
CA SER A 82 -12.44 8.92 -53.08
C SER A 82 -11.41 9.68 -52.22
N PRO A 83 -10.58 8.98 -51.42
CA PRO A 83 -9.53 9.60 -50.61
C PRO A 83 -8.65 10.59 -51.38
N GLY A 84 -8.25 10.25 -52.62
CA GLY A 84 -7.43 11.11 -53.46
C GLY A 84 -8.12 12.41 -53.84
N LEU A 85 -9.42 12.36 -54.18
CA LEU A 85 -10.18 13.57 -54.51
C LEU A 85 -10.38 14.47 -53.29
N ARG A 86 -10.67 13.89 -52.12
CA ARG A 86 -10.74 14.62 -50.84
C ARG A 86 -9.43 15.34 -50.54
N LEU A 87 -8.31 14.64 -50.70
CA LEU A 87 -6.98 15.18 -50.46
C LEU A 87 -6.65 16.31 -51.44
N LYS A 88 -6.90 16.10 -52.73
CA LYS A 88 -6.73 17.13 -53.77
C LYS A 88 -7.54 18.39 -53.48
N ALA A 89 -8.83 18.24 -53.16
CA ALA A 89 -9.70 19.37 -52.85
C ALA A 89 -9.23 20.12 -51.61
N ALA A 90 -8.89 19.41 -50.53
CA ALA A 90 -8.42 20.03 -49.29
C ALA A 90 -7.08 20.77 -49.49
N MET A 91 -6.14 20.20 -50.24
CA MET A 91 -4.87 20.86 -50.59
C MET A 91 -5.09 22.10 -51.46
N ALA A 92 -6.03 22.05 -52.41
CA ALA A 92 -6.40 23.22 -53.21
C ALA A 92 -7.00 24.33 -52.33
N VAL A 93 -7.93 23.98 -51.42
CA VAL A 93 -8.49 24.93 -50.44
C VAL A 93 -7.38 25.57 -49.59
N CYS A 94 -6.46 24.77 -49.04
CA CYS A 94 -5.32 25.28 -48.27
C CYS A 94 -4.42 26.22 -49.12
N ALA A 95 -4.08 25.82 -50.34
CA ALA A 95 -3.24 26.62 -51.23
C ALA A 95 -3.91 27.95 -51.59
N THR A 96 -5.17 27.91 -52.02
CA THR A 96 -5.95 29.11 -52.35
C THR A 96 -6.11 30.01 -51.12
N ALA A 97 -6.43 29.43 -49.96
CA ALA A 97 -6.59 30.21 -48.74
C ALA A 97 -5.28 30.93 -48.36
N ALA A 98 -4.13 30.27 -48.50
CA ALA A 98 -2.84 30.90 -48.25
C ALA A 98 -2.56 32.04 -49.25
N VAL A 99 -2.78 31.83 -50.55
CA VAL A 99 -2.58 32.90 -51.55
C VAL A 99 -3.49 34.11 -51.28
N LEU A 100 -4.76 33.87 -50.92
CA LEU A 100 -5.72 34.94 -50.63
C LEU A 100 -5.33 35.76 -49.40
N THR A 101 -4.48 35.27 -48.49
CA THR A 101 -3.96 36.09 -47.37
C THR A 101 -3.09 37.25 -47.82
N THR A 102 -2.54 37.20 -49.04
CA THR A 102 -1.67 38.27 -49.58
C THR A 102 -2.46 39.50 -50.02
N LEU A 103 -3.77 39.38 -50.19
CA LEU A 103 -4.66 40.48 -50.52
C LEU A 103 -4.85 41.45 -49.33
N PRO A 104 -5.31 42.69 -49.58
CA PRO A 104 -5.77 43.57 -48.52
C PRO A 104 -7.06 43.00 -47.92
N LEU A 105 -6.99 42.50 -46.67
CA LEU A 105 -8.11 41.85 -46.01
C LEU A 105 -8.71 42.74 -44.92
N GLN A 106 -10.04 42.69 -44.79
CA GLN A 106 -10.79 43.22 -43.66
C GLN A 106 -11.13 42.08 -42.68
N LEU A 107 -11.65 42.42 -41.50
CA LEU A 107 -11.98 41.46 -40.44
C LEU A 107 -12.86 40.29 -40.93
N LEU A 108 -13.93 40.58 -41.66
CA LEU A 108 -14.84 39.55 -42.18
C LEU A 108 -14.10 38.59 -43.14
N SER A 109 -13.28 39.14 -44.04
CA SER A 109 -12.46 38.34 -44.96
C SER A 109 -11.45 37.48 -44.21
N CYS A 110 -10.83 38.00 -43.15
CA CYS A 110 -9.94 37.23 -42.27
C CYS A 110 -10.66 36.10 -41.56
N LEU A 111 -11.87 36.32 -41.04
CA LEU A 111 -12.71 35.29 -40.40
C LEU A 111 -13.08 34.18 -41.37
N VAL A 112 -13.54 34.54 -42.56
CA VAL A 112 -13.89 33.58 -43.62
C VAL A 112 -12.67 32.78 -44.05
N LEU A 113 -11.53 33.45 -44.25
CA LEU A 113 -10.30 32.79 -44.67
C LEU A 113 -9.76 31.84 -43.59
N ALA A 114 -9.79 32.26 -42.33
CA ALA A 114 -9.45 31.43 -41.18
C ALA A 114 -10.34 30.18 -41.10
N LEU A 115 -11.66 30.34 -41.30
CA LEU A 115 -12.59 29.22 -41.38
C LEU A 115 -12.20 28.24 -42.51
N PHE A 116 -11.86 28.74 -43.70
CA PHE A 116 -11.41 27.89 -44.82
C PHE A 116 -10.06 27.21 -44.57
N VAL A 117 -9.10 27.89 -43.92
CA VAL A 117 -7.84 27.26 -43.48
C VAL A 117 -8.15 26.12 -42.51
N GLY A 118 -9.04 26.35 -41.54
CA GLY A 118 -9.51 25.34 -40.60
C GLY A 118 -10.17 24.14 -41.30
N ILE A 119 -11.15 24.38 -42.17
CA ILE A 119 -11.86 23.35 -42.93
C ILE A 119 -10.87 22.55 -43.79
N GLY A 120 -10.02 23.25 -44.55
CA GLY A 120 -9.00 22.65 -45.41
C GLY A 120 -8.08 21.73 -44.62
N LEU A 121 -7.50 22.21 -43.52
CA LEU A 121 -6.64 21.42 -42.64
C LEU A 121 -7.38 20.24 -42.00
N GLY A 122 -8.62 20.43 -41.55
CA GLY A 122 -9.42 19.37 -40.92
C GLY A 122 -9.73 18.22 -41.89
N VAL A 123 -10.13 18.54 -43.12
CA VAL A 123 -10.34 17.51 -44.18
C VAL A 123 -9.01 16.88 -44.58
N LEU A 124 -7.98 17.69 -44.79
CA LEU A 124 -6.65 17.28 -45.24
C LEU A 124 -6.02 16.28 -44.26
N THR A 125 -5.91 16.66 -42.99
CA THR A 125 -5.25 15.85 -41.95
C THR A 125 -5.96 14.52 -41.74
N VAL A 126 -7.28 14.54 -41.53
CA VAL A 126 -8.07 13.32 -41.28
C VAL A 126 -8.04 12.39 -42.50
N THR A 127 -8.17 12.93 -43.71
CA THR A 127 -8.09 12.12 -44.94
C THR A 127 -6.70 11.50 -45.10
N LEU A 128 -5.65 12.33 -44.96
CA LEU A 128 -4.27 11.88 -45.11
C LEU A 128 -3.93 10.77 -44.13
N VAL A 129 -4.16 10.96 -42.82
CA VAL A 129 -3.72 9.97 -41.83
C VAL A 129 -4.53 8.67 -41.86
N THR A 130 -5.80 8.73 -42.26
CA THR A 130 -6.66 7.54 -42.40
C THR A 130 -6.20 6.66 -43.54
N HIS A 131 -5.83 7.29 -44.66
CA HIS A 131 -5.53 6.63 -45.92
C HIS A 131 -4.03 6.61 -46.26
N LEU A 132 -3.18 7.05 -45.33
CA LEU A 132 -1.73 7.13 -45.49
C LEU A 132 -1.06 5.85 -46.04
N PRO A 133 -1.52 4.63 -45.67
CA PRO A 133 -0.98 3.41 -46.25
C PRO A 133 -1.06 3.33 -47.78
N LEU A 134 -2.01 4.02 -48.43
CA LEU A 134 -2.14 4.07 -49.90
C LEU A 134 -0.95 4.76 -50.57
N TRP A 135 -0.31 5.72 -49.90
CA TRP A 135 0.77 6.53 -50.49
C TRP A 135 2.15 6.25 -49.90
N VAL A 136 2.23 5.71 -48.68
CA VAL A 136 3.50 5.37 -47.99
C VAL A 136 3.87 3.89 -48.18
N GLY A 137 2.88 3.02 -48.33
CA GLY A 137 3.04 1.57 -48.36
C GLY A 137 3.33 0.95 -46.97
N PRO A 138 3.47 -0.39 -46.90
CA PRO A 138 3.72 -1.10 -45.64
C PRO A 138 5.20 -1.14 -45.24
N LYS A 139 6.13 -1.10 -46.21
CA LYS A 139 7.58 -1.23 -45.95
C LYS A 139 8.14 0.03 -45.28
N HIS A 140 8.81 -0.16 -44.14
CA HIS A 140 9.43 0.92 -43.37
C HIS A 140 8.49 2.10 -43.07
N ALA A 141 7.18 1.84 -42.95
CA ALA A 141 6.15 2.87 -42.85
C ALA A 141 6.42 3.91 -41.74
N LEU A 142 6.79 3.47 -40.54
CA LEU A 142 7.07 4.36 -39.41
C LEU A 142 8.27 5.29 -39.68
N PHE A 143 9.30 4.79 -40.36
CA PHE A 143 10.45 5.60 -40.77
C PHE A 143 10.05 6.65 -41.80
N LYS A 144 9.25 6.27 -42.80
CA LYS A 144 8.75 7.21 -43.83
C LYS A 144 7.87 8.30 -43.21
N VAL A 145 6.99 7.94 -42.27
CA VAL A 145 6.18 8.90 -41.50
C VAL A 145 7.06 9.87 -40.72
N ALA A 146 8.07 9.35 -40.03
CA ALA A 146 9.03 10.15 -39.29
C ALA A 146 9.84 11.08 -40.19
N LEU A 147 10.31 10.60 -41.33
CA LEU A 147 11.06 11.40 -42.30
C LEU A 147 10.20 12.55 -42.84
N GLY A 148 8.95 12.28 -43.25
CA GLY A 148 8.05 13.35 -43.71
C GLY A 148 7.75 14.40 -42.63
N THR A 149 7.49 13.94 -41.40
CA THR A 149 7.24 14.84 -40.25
C THR A 149 8.50 15.67 -39.92
N GLY A 150 9.67 15.03 -39.86
CA GLY A 150 10.95 15.67 -39.55
C GLY A 150 11.40 16.65 -40.63
N LEU A 151 11.20 16.32 -41.91
CA LEU A 151 11.46 17.23 -43.03
C LEU A 151 10.58 18.47 -42.94
N ALA A 152 9.30 18.34 -42.60
CA ALA A 152 8.42 19.50 -42.44
C ALA A 152 8.94 20.48 -41.38
N TYR A 153 9.32 19.98 -40.20
CA TYR A 153 9.91 20.81 -39.14
C TYR A 153 11.25 21.42 -39.58
N PHE A 154 12.12 20.64 -40.22
CA PHE A 154 13.42 21.12 -40.71
C PHE A 154 13.25 22.26 -41.70
N LEU A 155 12.37 22.08 -42.71
CA LEU A 155 12.07 23.12 -43.71
C LEU A 155 11.45 24.37 -43.07
N SER A 156 10.57 24.18 -42.09
CA SER A 156 9.95 25.30 -41.35
C SER A 156 10.98 26.08 -40.52
N ASN A 157 12.15 25.51 -40.21
CA ASN A 157 13.23 26.17 -39.47
C ASN A 157 14.38 26.66 -40.37
N ILE A 158 14.21 26.66 -41.70
CA ILE A 158 15.21 27.28 -42.59
C ILE A 158 15.20 28.78 -42.32
N PRO A 159 16.34 29.41 -41.95
CA PRO A 159 16.36 30.82 -41.55
C PRO A 159 15.73 31.76 -42.56
N ALA A 160 16.10 31.62 -43.85
CA ALA A 160 15.59 32.46 -44.93
C ALA A 160 14.07 32.41 -45.09
N LEU A 161 13.43 31.28 -44.76
CA LEU A 161 11.99 31.12 -44.83
C LEU A 161 11.32 31.54 -43.52
N PHE A 162 11.86 31.13 -42.37
CA PHE A 162 11.29 31.42 -41.05
C PHE A 162 11.22 32.92 -40.76
N THR A 163 12.25 33.68 -41.18
CA THR A 163 12.28 35.13 -40.99
C THR A 163 11.69 35.90 -42.18
N ALA A 164 11.13 35.22 -43.19
CA ALA A 164 10.63 35.87 -44.39
C ALA A 164 9.41 36.78 -44.10
N PRO A 165 9.12 37.75 -44.99
CA PRO A 165 7.86 38.48 -44.99
C PRO A 165 6.66 37.53 -45.12
N GLU A 166 5.54 37.90 -44.52
CA GLU A 166 4.33 37.07 -44.49
C GLU A 166 3.78 36.67 -45.88
N PRO A 167 3.86 37.49 -46.95
CA PRO A 167 3.42 37.04 -48.28
C PRO A 167 4.32 35.94 -48.85
N VAL A 168 5.62 35.98 -48.54
CA VAL A 168 6.58 34.95 -48.98
C VAL A 168 6.28 33.63 -48.30
N ILE A 169 5.98 33.65 -47.01
CA ILE A 169 5.57 32.46 -46.25
C ILE A 169 4.28 31.87 -46.83
N ALA A 170 3.28 32.72 -47.12
CA ALA A 170 2.01 32.31 -47.72
C ALA A 170 2.19 31.65 -49.09
N VAL A 171 2.98 32.26 -49.98
CA VAL A 171 3.28 31.72 -51.32
C VAL A 171 4.08 30.43 -51.24
N ALA A 172 5.05 30.33 -50.33
CA ALA A 172 5.83 29.10 -50.13
C ALA A 172 4.95 27.94 -49.65
N ALA A 173 4.06 28.18 -48.68
CA ALA A 173 3.11 27.19 -48.18
C ALA A 173 2.09 26.78 -49.26
N ALA A 174 1.56 27.75 -50.03
CA ALA A 174 0.66 27.48 -51.14
C ALA A 174 1.32 26.66 -52.25
N SER A 175 2.57 27.00 -52.60
CA SER A 175 3.34 26.26 -53.61
C SER A 175 3.60 24.83 -53.17
N GLY A 176 3.96 24.61 -51.89
CA GLY A 176 4.14 23.26 -51.34
C GLY A 176 2.88 22.39 -51.45
N MET A 177 1.71 22.98 -51.16
CA MET A 177 0.42 22.32 -51.37
C MET A 177 0.13 22.04 -52.84
N ALA A 178 0.26 23.04 -53.70
CA ALA A 178 -0.02 22.92 -55.14
C ALA A 178 0.86 21.87 -55.83
N LEU A 179 2.17 21.86 -55.55
CA LEU A 179 3.13 20.90 -56.10
C LEU A 179 2.84 19.46 -55.69
N CYS A 180 2.18 19.25 -54.55
CA CYS A 180 1.83 17.92 -54.06
C CYS A 180 0.45 17.42 -54.54
N ILE A 181 -0.37 18.27 -55.18
CA ILE A 181 -1.69 17.87 -55.72
C ILE A 181 -1.60 16.67 -56.69
N PRO A 182 -0.66 16.62 -57.66
CA PRO A 182 -0.52 15.47 -58.56
C PRO A 182 -0.22 14.16 -57.81
N LEU A 183 0.42 14.24 -56.64
CA LEU A 183 0.81 13.08 -55.84
C LEU A 183 -0.38 12.38 -55.18
N THR A 184 -1.54 13.04 -55.10
CA THR A 184 -2.78 12.52 -54.48
C THR A 184 -3.47 11.40 -55.28
N ARG A 185 -3.10 11.19 -56.56
CA ARG A 185 -3.71 10.18 -57.44
C ARG A 185 -3.58 8.79 -56.83
N GLU A 186 -4.70 8.08 -56.72
CA GLU A 186 -4.74 6.69 -56.24
C GLU A 186 -4.10 5.77 -57.27
N GLU A 187 -3.10 4.99 -56.86
CA GLU A 187 -2.57 3.89 -57.66
C GLU A 187 -3.21 2.58 -57.21
N GLN A 188 -3.56 1.76 -58.19
CA GLN A 188 -4.14 0.44 -58.01
C GLN A 188 -3.06 -0.54 -57.52
N GLN A 189 -2.57 -0.36 -56.28
CA GLN A 189 -1.67 -1.33 -55.68
C GLN A 189 -2.48 -2.56 -55.23
N ALA A 190 -2.12 -3.70 -55.83
CA ALA A 190 -2.71 -5.00 -55.64
C ALA A 190 -2.89 -5.37 -54.16
N SER A 191 -4.12 -5.80 -53.85
CA SER A 191 -4.52 -6.72 -52.79
C SER A 191 -3.67 -6.80 -51.51
N ALA A 192 -4.26 -6.31 -50.42
CA ALA A 192 -4.22 -6.86 -49.07
C ALA A 192 -3.19 -7.98 -48.80
N ALA A 193 -1.91 -7.62 -48.61
CA ALA A 193 -0.92 -8.52 -48.03
C ALA A 193 -0.10 -7.81 -46.96
N SER A 194 -0.42 -8.14 -45.70
CA SER A 194 0.31 -7.84 -44.45
C SER A 194 0.49 -6.36 -44.08
N HIS A 195 -0.33 -5.89 -43.14
CA HIS A 195 -0.01 -4.71 -42.33
C HIS A 195 1.34 -4.92 -41.61
N PRO A 196 2.23 -3.93 -41.57
CA PRO A 196 3.60 -4.11 -41.08
C PRO A 196 3.70 -4.51 -39.59
N SER A 197 4.84 -5.14 -39.28
CA SER A 197 5.42 -5.64 -38.01
C SER A 197 5.48 -4.64 -36.82
N ALA A 198 4.77 -3.51 -36.87
CA ALA A 198 4.77 -2.55 -35.77
C ALA A 198 3.91 -3.06 -34.60
N LYS A 199 4.44 -2.94 -33.36
CA LYS A 199 3.68 -3.26 -32.15
C LYS A 199 2.40 -2.42 -32.09
N ARG A 200 1.25 -3.07 -32.28
CA ARG A 200 -0.08 -2.47 -32.18
C ARG A 200 -0.29 -1.85 -30.79
N CYS A 201 -1.05 -0.76 -30.74
CA CYS A 201 -1.41 -0.14 -29.46
C CYS A 201 -2.56 -0.93 -28.81
N ASN A 202 -2.32 -1.43 -27.59
CA ASN A 202 -3.33 -2.17 -26.80
C ASN A 202 -4.03 -1.29 -25.75
N LEU A 203 -3.81 0.03 -25.77
CA LEU A 203 -4.48 0.95 -24.85
C LEU A 203 -5.83 1.42 -25.42
N PRO A 204 -6.85 1.65 -24.58
CA PRO A 204 -8.13 2.19 -25.01
C PRO A 204 -7.98 3.51 -25.76
N PHE A 205 -8.77 3.71 -26.81
CA PHE A 205 -8.73 4.94 -27.63
C PHE A 205 -8.92 6.20 -26.79
N LEU A 206 -9.87 6.20 -25.84
CA LEU A 206 -10.10 7.35 -24.94
C LEU A 206 -8.85 7.75 -24.15
N LEU A 207 -8.08 6.77 -23.65
CA LEU A 207 -6.83 7.06 -22.95
C LEU A 207 -5.79 7.67 -23.89
N MET A 208 -5.69 7.17 -25.13
CA MET A 208 -4.81 7.75 -26.14
C MET A 208 -5.24 9.17 -26.52
N LEU A 209 -6.54 9.41 -26.63
CA LEU A 209 -7.08 10.74 -26.86
C LEU A 209 -6.64 11.71 -25.75
N PHE A 210 -6.78 11.33 -24.47
CA PHE A 210 -6.30 12.15 -23.36
C PHE A 210 -4.77 12.37 -23.39
N TRP A 211 -3.99 11.34 -23.69
CA TRP A 211 -2.52 11.46 -23.78
C TRP A 211 -2.08 12.41 -24.90
N PHE A 212 -2.65 12.28 -26.09
CA PHE A 212 -2.36 13.20 -27.20
C PHE A 212 -2.86 14.61 -26.90
N THR A 213 -4.04 14.77 -26.31
CA THR A 213 -4.58 16.09 -25.93
C THR A 213 -3.66 16.79 -24.95
N ALA A 214 -3.17 16.08 -23.93
CA ALA A 214 -2.21 16.63 -22.99
C ALA A 214 -0.90 17.07 -23.68
N LEU A 215 -0.36 16.26 -24.60
CA LEU A 215 0.88 16.59 -25.32
C LEU A 215 0.74 17.81 -26.24
N VAL A 216 -0.36 17.91 -26.99
CA VAL A 216 -0.64 19.07 -27.85
C VAL A 216 -0.90 20.33 -27.03
N TRP A 217 -1.55 20.18 -25.87
CA TRP A 217 -1.74 21.27 -24.91
C TRP A 217 -0.39 21.79 -24.41
N PHE A 218 0.51 20.89 -23.97
CA PHE A 218 1.87 21.23 -23.58
C PHE A 218 2.61 21.98 -24.70
N ASP A 219 2.59 21.42 -25.91
CA ASP A 219 3.24 22.00 -27.09
C ASP A 219 2.74 23.43 -27.34
N SER A 220 1.43 23.61 -27.46
CA SER A 220 0.84 24.92 -27.77
C SER A 220 1.10 25.96 -26.67
N ALA A 221 1.10 25.54 -25.41
CA ALA A 221 1.42 26.42 -24.29
C ALA A 221 2.90 26.84 -24.29
N MET A 222 3.82 25.89 -24.50
CA MET A 222 5.26 26.16 -24.57
C MET A 222 5.60 27.02 -25.77
N PHE A 223 5.06 26.70 -26.93
CA PHE A 223 5.22 27.46 -28.16
C PHE A 223 4.84 28.93 -27.92
N TYR A 224 3.67 29.16 -27.32
CA TYR A 224 3.20 30.50 -27.01
C TYR A 224 4.13 31.23 -26.05
N ILE A 225 4.53 30.60 -24.94
CA ILE A 225 5.45 31.19 -23.95
C ILE A 225 6.79 31.55 -24.61
N VAL A 226 7.40 30.62 -25.33
CA VAL A 226 8.69 30.83 -25.99
C VAL A 226 8.59 31.93 -27.04
N GLN A 227 7.45 32.10 -27.72
CA GLN A 227 7.25 33.16 -28.70
C GLN A 227 7.00 34.54 -28.10
N HIS A 228 6.43 34.65 -26.91
CA HIS A 228 5.98 35.96 -26.39
C HIS A 228 6.82 36.45 -25.20
N GLU A 229 7.75 35.64 -24.68
CA GLU A 229 8.67 36.02 -23.60
C GLU A 229 10.10 36.23 -24.13
N PRO A 230 10.57 37.48 -24.33
CA PRO A 230 11.89 37.77 -24.87
C PRO A 230 13.04 37.13 -24.07
N THR A 231 12.88 37.05 -22.74
CA THR A 231 13.85 36.43 -21.82
C THR A 231 14.01 34.93 -22.03
N LYS A 232 12.99 34.27 -22.61
CA LYS A 232 12.96 32.83 -22.93
C LYS A 232 13.25 32.56 -24.40
N GLN A 233 13.13 33.57 -25.28
CA GLN A 233 13.51 33.49 -26.69
C GLN A 233 15.03 33.42 -26.91
N SER A 234 15.80 34.13 -26.08
CA SER A 234 17.26 34.25 -26.22
C SER A 234 17.95 32.90 -25.97
N GLY A 235 18.19 32.15 -27.05
CA GLY A 235 18.83 30.83 -27.03
C GLY A 235 18.00 29.71 -27.67
N ALA A 236 16.72 29.95 -27.97
CA ALA A 236 15.86 28.99 -28.67
C ALA A 236 15.81 29.24 -30.18
N TRP A 237 15.34 30.42 -30.62
CA TRP A 237 14.99 30.69 -32.04
C TRP A 237 15.57 31.99 -32.62
N VAL A 238 16.34 32.75 -31.84
CA VAL A 238 16.96 33.98 -32.32
C VAL A 238 18.28 33.66 -33.00
N GLY A 239 18.41 33.95 -34.30
CA GLY A 239 19.63 33.77 -35.08
C GLY A 239 19.69 32.47 -35.90
N ALA A 240 20.37 32.54 -37.05
CA ALA A 240 20.39 31.47 -38.05
C ALA A 240 20.93 30.13 -37.51
N ALA A 241 21.95 30.15 -36.65
CA ALA A 241 22.52 28.94 -36.05
C ALA A 241 21.52 28.20 -35.16
N HIS A 242 20.71 28.95 -34.39
CA HIS A 242 19.70 28.37 -33.49
C HIS A 242 18.54 27.74 -34.26
N LEU A 243 18.13 28.36 -35.36
CA LEU A 243 17.11 27.82 -36.27
C LEU A 243 17.59 26.54 -36.97
N TRP A 244 18.80 26.53 -37.53
CA TRP A 244 19.39 25.31 -38.10
C TRP A 244 19.49 24.18 -37.08
N ARG A 245 19.98 24.48 -35.87
CA ARG A 245 20.04 23.52 -34.76
C ARG A 245 18.65 22.96 -34.46
N THR A 246 17.65 23.81 -34.32
CA THR A 246 16.27 23.42 -34.01
C THR A 246 15.69 22.51 -35.10
N GLY A 247 15.88 22.87 -36.37
CA GLY A 247 15.49 22.03 -37.51
C GLY A 247 16.17 20.66 -37.49
N CYS A 248 17.48 20.61 -37.24
CA CYS A 248 18.24 19.35 -37.12
C CYS A 248 17.74 18.49 -35.96
N ILE A 249 17.47 19.08 -34.80
CA ILE A 249 16.93 18.35 -33.64
C ILE A 249 15.58 17.76 -34.00
N HIS A 250 14.69 18.52 -34.65
CA HIS A 250 13.39 18.00 -35.05
C HIS A 250 13.51 16.80 -35.99
N LEU A 251 14.38 16.87 -37.00
CA LEU A 251 14.60 15.78 -37.95
C LEU A 251 15.14 14.53 -37.25
N LEU A 252 16.20 14.68 -36.45
CA LEU A 252 16.82 13.55 -35.74
C LEU A 252 15.87 12.95 -34.70
N ALA A 253 15.14 13.77 -33.95
CA ALA A 253 14.17 13.32 -32.95
C ALA A 253 12.96 12.63 -33.61
N ALA A 254 12.51 13.08 -34.78
CA ALA A 254 11.47 12.40 -35.53
C ALA A 254 11.93 10.99 -35.96
N LEU A 255 13.16 10.84 -36.47
CA LEU A 255 13.74 9.54 -36.81
C LEU A 255 13.90 8.65 -35.56
N ALA A 256 14.33 9.22 -34.43
CA ALA A 256 14.38 8.53 -33.15
C ALA A 256 12.99 8.08 -32.67
N ALA A 257 11.93 8.85 -32.95
CA ALA A 257 10.56 8.47 -32.66
C ALA A 257 10.13 7.24 -33.46
N ALA A 258 10.53 7.11 -34.73
CA ALA A 258 10.29 5.91 -35.54
C ALA A 258 10.93 4.66 -34.92
N TRP A 259 12.19 4.80 -34.47
CA TRP A 259 12.91 3.75 -33.77
C TRP A 259 12.21 3.38 -32.45
N LEU A 260 11.77 4.37 -31.67
CA LEU A 260 11.11 4.13 -30.39
C LEU A 260 9.74 3.47 -30.57
N LEU A 261 8.96 3.90 -31.57
CA LEU A 261 7.67 3.30 -31.93
C LEU A 261 7.84 1.84 -32.36
N SER A 262 8.86 1.52 -33.17
CA SER A 262 9.11 0.15 -33.61
C SER A 262 9.60 -0.77 -32.49
N ARG A 263 10.51 -0.31 -31.62
CA ARG A 263 11.12 -1.12 -30.55
C ARG A 263 10.27 -1.21 -29.28
N ARG A 264 9.83 -0.06 -28.76
CA ARG A 264 9.18 0.08 -27.44
C ARG A 264 7.67 0.34 -27.53
N GLY A 265 7.15 0.70 -28.71
CA GLY A 265 5.72 0.89 -28.97
C GLY A 265 5.20 2.27 -28.57
N LEU A 266 3.98 2.59 -29.02
CA LEU A 266 3.34 3.90 -28.83
C LEU A 266 3.35 4.41 -27.38
N PRO A 267 3.00 3.62 -26.34
CA PRO A 267 2.94 4.16 -24.99
C PRO A 267 4.31 4.53 -24.42
N ALA A 268 5.40 3.94 -24.92
CA ALA A 268 6.75 4.34 -24.52
C ALA A 268 7.13 5.65 -25.21
N THR A 269 6.85 5.79 -26.50
CA THR A 269 7.11 7.02 -27.26
C THR A 269 6.39 8.22 -26.66
N LEU A 270 5.10 8.10 -26.34
CA LEU A 270 4.33 9.20 -25.77
C LEU A 270 4.79 9.56 -24.35
N ARG A 271 5.20 8.58 -23.53
CA ARG A 271 5.79 8.85 -22.20
C ARG A 271 7.15 9.54 -22.31
N SER A 272 7.98 9.15 -23.28
CA SER A 272 9.25 9.83 -23.55
C SER A 272 9.01 11.27 -24.03
N ALA A 273 8.05 11.50 -24.93
CA ALA A 273 7.66 12.84 -25.34
C ALA A 273 7.19 13.67 -24.13
N PHE A 274 6.29 13.11 -23.30
CA PHE A 274 5.82 13.77 -22.10
C PHE A 274 6.96 14.09 -21.13
N ALA A 275 7.89 13.16 -20.89
CA ALA A 275 9.03 13.40 -20.00
C ALA A 275 9.91 14.57 -20.50
N LEU A 276 10.20 14.63 -21.80
CA LEU A 276 10.96 15.74 -22.39
C LEU A 276 10.23 17.09 -22.25
N LEU A 277 8.92 17.10 -22.51
CA LEU A 277 8.10 18.31 -22.36
C LEU A 277 7.92 18.70 -20.88
N ALA A 278 7.72 17.75 -19.96
CA ALA A 278 7.62 18.02 -18.53
C ALA A 278 8.93 18.59 -17.97
N CYS A 279 10.08 18.02 -18.36
CA CYS A 279 11.39 18.56 -18.01
C CYS A 279 11.58 19.96 -18.58
N THR A 280 11.19 20.19 -19.83
CA THR A 280 11.22 21.53 -20.44
C THR A 280 10.35 22.51 -19.64
N ALA A 281 9.14 22.11 -19.23
CA ALA A 281 8.22 22.97 -18.47
C ALA A 281 8.84 23.38 -17.13
N ALA A 282 9.50 22.44 -16.45
CA ALA A 282 10.23 22.69 -15.22
C ALA A 282 11.43 23.64 -15.44
N LEU A 283 12.19 23.44 -16.51
CA LEU A 283 13.33 24.32 -16.85
C LEU A 283 12.89 25.74 -17.21
N LEU A 284 11.73 25.89 -17.86
CA LEU A 284 11.14 27.18 -18.22
C LEU A 284 10.34 27.83 -17.08
N TYR A 285 10.29 27.19 -15.89
CA TYR A 285 9.60 27.74 -14.71
C TYR A 285 10.39 28.90 -14.10
N GLY A 286 11.73 28.89 -14.20
CA GLY A 286 12.60 29.98 -13.76
C GLY A 286 12.62 31.18 -14.71
N SER A 287 13.25 32.27 -14.28
CA SER A 287 13.42 33.52 -15.05
C SER A 287 14.61 33.50 -16.01
N HIS A 288 15.49 32.49 -15.93
CA HIS A 288 16.70 32.41 -16.74
C HIS A 288 16.52 31.55 -18.00
N PRO A 289 17.10 31.95 -19.14
CA PRO A 289 17.09 31.14 -20.35
C PRO A 289 17.83 29.81 -20.11
N SER A 290 17.18 28.71 -20.48
CA SER A 290 17.77 27.38 -20.37
C SER A 290 18.19 26.87 -21.73
N ALA A 291 19.51 26.77 -21.96
CA ALA A 291 20.04 26.16 -23.18
C ALA A 291 19.51 24.72 -23.36
N LEU A 292 19.39 23.96 -22.26
CA LEU A 292 18.87 22.59 -22.27
C LEU A 292 17.40 22.53 -22.70
N ALA A 293 16.55 23.47 -22.29
CA ALA A 293 15.16 23.54 -22.74
C ALA A 293 15.05 23.68 -24.27
N ALA A 294 15.95 24.43 -24.90
CA ALA A 294 16.00 24.59 -26.35
C ALA A 294 16.37 23.29 -27.10
N TRP A 295 16.95 22.29 -26.42
CA TRP A 295 17.18 20.95 -26.97
C TRP A 295 16.03 19.99 -26.70
N LEU A 296 15.52 19.99 -25.47
CA LEU A 296 14.48 19.04 -25.03
C LEU A 296 13.13 19.34 -25.66
N TYR A 297 12.79 20.61 -25.86
CA TYR A 297 11.50 21.03 -26.39
C TYR A 297 11.26 20.53 -27.83
N PRO A 298 12.12 20.84 -28.83
CA PRO A 298 11.94 20.34 -30.19
C PRO A 298 11.98 18.81 -30.26
N ALA A 299 12.78 18.16 -29.40
CA ALA A 299 12.83 16.71 -29.32
C ALA A 299 11.49 16.11 -28.85
N GLY A 300 10.93 16.63 -27.75
CA GLY A 300 9.64 16.20 -27.20
C GLY A 300 8.49 16.35 -28.21
N ILE A 301 8.42 17.51 -28.88
CA ILE A 301 7.41 17.78 -29.92
C ILE A 301 7.50 16.78 -31.06
N SER A 302 8.72 16.52 -31.55
CA SER A 302 8.95 15.62 -32.68
C SER A 302 8.51 14.20 -32.36
N LEU A 303 8.79 13.73 -31.14
CA LEU A 303 8.40 12.39 -30.70
C LEU A 303 6.89 12.18 -30.76
N TYR A 304 6.11 13.11 -30.21
CA TYR A 304 4.66 12.97 -30.23
C TYR A 304 4.05 13.28 -31.61
N SER A 305 4.64 14.19 -32.39
CA SER A 305 4.17 14.52 -33.74
C SER A 305 4.21 13.31 -34.67
N VAL A 306 5.32 12.57 -34.69
CA VAL A 306 5.43 11.32 -35.44
C VAL A 306 4.40 10.30 -34.96
N ALA A 307 4.22 10.19 -33.64
CA ALA A 307 3.24 9.30 -33.04
C ALA A 307 1.78 9.68 -33.39
N LEU A 308 1.48 10.98 -33.50
CA LEU A 308 0.16 11.52 -33.82
C LEU A 308 -0.28 11.12 -35.22
N VAL A 309 0.66 11.12 -36.18
CA VAL A 309 0.42 10.63 -37.55
C VAL A 309 0.39 9.11 -37.61
N ALA A 310 1.37 8.45 -36.98
CA ALA A 310 1.53 7.00 -37.05
C ALA A 310 0.38 6.24 -36.34
N TYR A 311 -0.21 6.82 -35.30
CA TYR A 311 -1.24 6.16 -34.51
C TYR A 311 -2.48 5.77 -35.33
N PRO A 312 -3.26 6.72 -35.89
CA PRO A 312 -4.42 6.39 -36.72
C PRO A 312 -4.05 5.68 -38.04
N ALA A 313 -2.86 5.92 -38.58
CA ALA A 313 -2.44 5.35 -39.86
C ALA A 313 -2.04 3.85 -39.78
N TYR A 314 -1.22 3.49 -38.78
CA TYR A 314 -0.53 2.19 -38.73
C TYR A 314 -0.63 1.46 -37.39
N LEU A 315 -0.77 2.15 -36.26
CA LEU A 315 -0.69 1.53 -34.93
C LEU A 315 -2.06 1.19 -34.33
N LEU A 316 -3.13 1.73 -34.93
CA LEU A 316 -4.52 1.49 -34.58
C LEU A 316 -5.07 0.28 -35.36
N ALA A 317 -5.35 -0.80 -34.64
CA ALA A 317 -5.99 -1.98 -35.21
C ALA A 317 -7.50 -1.76 -35.35
N ALA A 318 -7.93 -1.16 -36.46
CA ALA A 318 -9.35 -0.92 -36.75
C ALA A 318 -9.60 -0.90 -38.27
N LEU A 319 -10.85 -1.12 -38.68
CA LEU A 319 -11.27 -0.99 -40.07
C LEU A 319 -11.06 0.45 -40.58
N PRO A 320 -10.90 0.69 -41.90
CA PRO A 320 -10.67 2.02 -42.45
C PRO A 320 -11.66 3.09 -41.98
N GLN A 321 -12.96 2.75 -41.91
CA GLN A 321 -13.99 3.68 -41.45
C GLN A 321 -13.85 4.03 -39.96
N ASP A 322 -13.56 3.04 -39.11
CA ASP A 322 -13.32 3.28 -37.69
C ASP A 322 -12.04 4.07 -37.44
N ARG A 323 -10.99 3.83 -38.24
CA ARG A 323 -9.77 4.64 -38.24
C ARG A 323 -10.08 6.09 -38.58
N ALA A 324 -10.93 6.33 -39.58
CA ALA A 324 -11.35 7.67 -39.97
C ALA A 324 -12.09 8.39 -38.84
N ILE A 325 -13.07 7.72 -38.20
CA ILE A 325 -13.82 8.29 -37.09
C ILE A 325 -12.90 8.62 -35.91
N ARG A 326 -12.00 7.70 -35.55
CA ARG A 326 -11.03 7.90 -34.45
C ARG A 326 -10.00 8.97 -34.78
N ALA A 327 -9.54 9.07 -36.03
CA ALA A 327 -8.69 10.17 -36.48
C ALA A 327 -9.43 11.51 -36.39
N GLY A 328 -10.70 11.57 -36.80
CA GLY A 328 -11.54 12.76 -36.67
C GLY A 328 -11.64 13.26 -35.22
N TRP A 329 -11.94 12.36 -34.28
CA TRP A 329 -11.94 12.69 -32.85
C TRP A 329 -10.56 13.09 -32.33
N LEU A 330 -9.50 12.41 -32.77
CA LEU A 330 -8.13 12.72 -32.37
C LEU A 330 -7.74 14.13 -32.77
N TYR A 331 -7.95 14.54 -34.02
CA TYR A 331 -7.56 15.87 -34.48
C TYR A 331 -8.52 16.97 -34.00
N ALA A 332 -9.82 16.69 -33.85
CA ALA A 332 -10.76 17.64 -33.27
C ALA A 332 -10.45 17.95 -31.79
N VAL A 333 -10.21 16.92 -30.98
CA VAL A 333 -10.00 17.07 -29.54
C VAL A 333 -8.55 17.34 -29.22
N ALA A 334 -7.63 16.44 -29.60
CA ALA A 334 -6.22 16.63 -29.26
C ALA A 334 -5.60 17.77 -30.07
N GLY A 335 -5.87 17.84 -31.37
CA GLY A 335 -5.34 18.88 -32.26
C GLY A 335 -5.90 20.26 -31.93
N TRP A 336 -7.18 20.49 -32.22
CA TRP A 336 -7.78 21.83 -32.14
C TRP A 336 -8.11 22.27 -30.71
N ILE A 337 -8.88 21.48 -29.95
CA ILE A 337 -9.26 21.84 -28.57
C ILE A 337 -8.02 21.88 -27.67
N GLY A 338 -7.16 20.86 -27.73
CA GLY A 338 -5.91 20.80 -26.96
C GLY A 338 -5.01 22.01 -27.23
N SER A 339 -4.89 22.43 -28.49
CA SER A 339 -4.10 23.61 -28.85
C SER A 339 -4.70 24.91 -28.31
N ALA A 340 -6.01 25.11 -28.45
CA ALA A 340 -6.70 26.28 -27.92
C ALA A 340 -6.56 26.39 -26.39
N MET A 341 -6.68 25.28 -25.67
CA MET A 341 -6.49 25.24 -24.22
C MET A 341 -5.04 25.53 -23.82
N GLY A 342 -4.06 25.05 -24.58
CA GLY A 342 -2.64 25.36 -24.37
C GLY A 342 -2.31 26.83 -24.53
N ILE A 343 -2.77 27.43 -25.62
CA ILE A 343 -2.60 28.88 -25.87
C ILE A 343 -3.30 29.69 -24.79
N GLY A 344 -4.55 29.37 -24.45
CA GLY A 344 -5.29 30.07 -23.39
C GLY A 344 -4.59 29.98 -22.03
N MET A 345 -4.08 28.80 -21.66
CA MET A 345 -3.30 28.63 -20.43
C MET A 345 -2.04 29.51 -20.43
N ALA A 346 -1.31 29.54 -21.53
CA ALA A 346 -0.09 30.33 -21.65
C ALA A 346 -0.36 31.85 -21.65
N GLN A 347 -1.44 32.30 -22.30
CA GLN A 347 -1.88 33.69 -22.31
C GLN A 347 -2.23 34.22 -20.92
N HIS A 348 -2.91 33.41 -20.10
CA HIS A 348 -3.38 33.84 -18.80
C HIS A 348 -2.37 33.64 -17.68
N LEU A 349 -1.50 32.63 -17.79
CA LEU A 349 -0.59 32.25 -16.71
C LEU A 349 0.87 32.61 -16.98
N HIS A 350 1.25 32.89 -18.24
CA HIS A 350 2.64 33.13 -18.70
C HIS A 350 3.63 31.99 -18.35
N ARG A 351 3.12 30.86 -17.86
CA ARG A 351 3.87 29.67 -17.43
C ARG A 351 2.97 28.44 -17.45
N ILE A 352 3.59 27.27 -17.48
CA ILE A 352 2.88 25.99 -17.30
C ILE A 352 2.90 25.65 -15.80
N PRO A 353 1.74 25.53 -15.14
CA PRO A 353 1.71 25.24 -13.70
C PRO A 353 2.28 23.86 -13.36
N LEU A 354 3.05 23.76 -12.26
CA LEU A 354 3.62 22.49 -11.82
C LEU A 354 2.54 21.46 -11.44
N TRP A 355 1.39 21.89 -10.93
CA TRP A 355 0.27 21.00 -10.64
C TRP A 355 -0.29 20.36 -11.93
N PHE A 356 -0.30 21.10 -13.05
CA PHE A 356 -0.76 20.58 -14.34
C PHE A 356 0.22 19.50 -14.86
N VAL A 357 1.53 19.72 -14.67
CA VAL A 357 2.56 18.71 -14.93
C VAL A 357 2.34 17.45 -14.08
N ALA A 358 2.08 17.61 -12.78
CA ALA A 358 1.85 16.49 -11.86
C ALA A 358 0.59 15.68 -12.22
N VAL A 359 -0.53 16.35 -12.50
CA VAL A 359 -1.78 15.69 -12.93
C VAL A 359 -1.57 14.92 -14.24
N THR A 360 -0.89 15.53 -15.21
CA THR A 360 -0.58 14.87 -16.48
C THR A 360 0.36 13.68 -16.27
N ALA A 361 1.36 13.79 -15.39
CA ALA A 361 2.23 12.67 -15.04
C ALA A 361 1.42 11.49 -14.46
N GLY A 362 0.47 11.77 -13.57
CA GLY A 362 -0.49 10.77 -13.06
C GLY A 362 -1.27 10.07 -14.17
N LEU A 363 -1.76 10.82 -15.17
CA LEU A 363 -2.45 10.28 -16.34
C LEU A 363 -1.57 9.33 -17.18
N PHE A 364 -0.29 9.66 -17.37
CA PHE A 364 0.66 8.82 -18.11
C PHE A 364 1.11 7.57 -17.31
N LEU A 365 1.13 7.65 -15.98
CA LEU A 365 1.49 6.55 -15.08
C LEU A 365 0.31 5.63 -14.73
N LEU A 366 -0.94 6.08 -14.94
CA LEU A 366 -2.16 5.35 -14.57
C LEU A 366 -2.19 3.88 -15.06
N PRO A 367 -1.81 3.53 -16.30
CA PRO A 367 -1.81 2.13 -16.74
C PRO A 367 -0.80 1.26 -15.99
N GLN A 368 0.31 1.84 -15.55
CA GLN A 368 1.35 1.14 -14.79
C GLN A 368 0.91 0.93 -13.35
N LEU A 369 0.38 1.98 -12.70
CA LEU A 369 -0.18 1.91 -11.35
C LEU A 369 -1.32 0.89 -11.27
N ARG A 370 -2.25 0.89 -12.24
CA ARG A 370 -3.32 -0.12 -12.32
C ARG A 370 -2.80 -1.55 -12.53
N ARG A 371 -1.66 -1.75 -13.20
CA ARG A 371 -1.04 -3.08 -13.34
C ARG A 371 -0.39 -3.51 -12.02
N LEU A 372 0.32 -2.60 -11.35
CA LEU A 372 0.97 -2.89 -10.07
C LEU A 372 -0.07 -3.19 -8.98
N ALA A 373 -1.11 -2.36 -8.86
CA ALA A 373 -2.22 -2.58 -7.93
C ALA A 373 -2.91 -3.93 -8.16
N ARG A 374 -3.20 -4.31 -9.42
CA ARG A 374 -3.78 -5.62 -9.72
C ARG A 374 -2.85 -6.78 -9.36
N LYS A 375 -1.53 -6.65 -9.55
CA LYS A 375 -0.57 -7.68 -9.14
C LYS A 375 -0.53 -7.81 -7.61
N PHE A 376 -0.50 -6.68 -6.90
CA PHE A 376 -0.54 -6.64 -5.44
C PHE A 376 -1.80 -7.34 -4.91
N TRP A 377 -2.98 -6.94 -5.37
CA TRP A 377 -4.25 -7.56 -4.96
C TRP A 377 -4.33 -9.05 -5.27
N ARG A 378 -3.85 -9.49 -6.44
CA ARG A 378 -3.77 -10.92 -6.77
C ARG A 378 -2.87 -11.69 -5.81
N ALA A 379 -1.72 -11.13 -5.45
CA ALA A 379 -0.81 -11.75 -4.48
C ALA A 379 -1.42 -11.80 -3.07
N THR A 380 -2.07 -10.73 -2.62
CA THR A 380 -2.76 -10.68 -1.33
C THR A 380 -3.89 -11.72 -1.25
N ILE A 381 -4.73 -11.82 -2.28
CA ILE A 381 -5.81 -12.81 -2.33
C ILE A 381 -5.23 -14.23 -2.30
N ALA A 382 -4.17 -14.51 -3.06
CA ALA A 382 -3.51 -15.82 -3.05
C ALA A 382 -2.96 -16.18 -1.66
N LEU A 383 -2.34 -15.22 -0.96
CA LEU A 383 -1.84 -15.42 0.40
C LEU A 383 -2.98 -15.73 1.37
N LEU A 384 -4.08 -14.97 1.32
CA LEU A 384 -5.25 -15.19 2.18
C LEU A 384 -5.93 -16.53 1.92
N LEU A 385 -6.05 -16.94 0.65
CA LEU A 385 -6.61 -18.25 0.29
C LEU A 385 -5.73 -19.37 0.84
N THR A 386 -4.42 -19.31 0.65
CA THR A 386 -3.48 -20.31 1.18
C THR A 386 -3.55 -20.39 2.71
N ALA A 387 -3.56 -19.24 3.40
CA ALA A 387 -3.69 -19.19 4.86
C ALA A 387 -5.04 -19.80 5.32
N GLY A 388 -6.14 -19.45 4.63
CA GLY A 388 -7.46 -19.99 4.90
C GLY A 388 -7.54 -21.50 4.70
N THR A 389 -7.00 -22.04 3.60
CA THR A 389 -6.97 -23.48 3.36
C THR A 389 -6.12 -24.21 4.38
N SER A 390 -4.96 -23.67 4.77
CA SER A 390 -4.12 -24.27 5.81
C SER A 390 -4.82 -24.29 7.17
N GLY A 391 -5.52 -23.20 7.53
CA GLY A 391 -6.31 -23.13 8.75
C GLY A 391 -7.46 -24.15 8.76
N LEU A 392 -8.15 -24.33 7.64
CA LEU A 392 -9.22 -25.34 7.50
C LEU A 392 -8.68 -26.77 7.64
N VAL A 393 -7.55 -27.09 6.98
CA VAL A 393 -6.91 -28.40 7.10
C VAL A 393 -6.49 -28.66 8.55
N TYR A 394 -5.84 -27.68 9.19
CA TYR A 394 -5.44 -27.79 10.60
C TYR A 394 -6.65 -28.01 11.52
N GLY A 395 -7.74 -27.26 11.33
CA GLY A 395 -8.97 -27.43 12.10
C GLY A 395 -9.61 -28.80 11.89
N ALA A 396 -9.66 -29.29 10.65
CA ALA A 396 -10.19 -30.62 10.33
C ALA A 396 -9.37 -31.74 10.97
N MET A 397 -8.04 -31.63 10.97
CA MET A 397 -7.16 -32.61 11.64
C MET A 397 -7.42 -32.69 13.14
N HIS A 398 -7.64 -31.54 13.81
CA HIS A 398 -7.96 -31.51 15.25
C HIS A 398 -9.34 -32.06 15.59
N LEU A 399 -10.32 -31.91 14.71
CA LEU A 399 -11.67 -32.45 14.94
C LEU A 399 -11.73 -33.98 14.78
N LEU A 400 -10.80 -34.57 14.03
CA LEU A 400 -10.75 -36.01 13.74
C LEU A 400 -9.88 -36.82 14.72
N HIS A 401 -9.15 -36.18 15.65
CA HIS A 401 -8.29 -36.87 16.61
C HIS A 401 -8.72 -36.63 18.07
N GLU A 402 -8.83 -37.74 18.80
CA GLU A 402 -8.89 -37.93 20.27
C GLU A 402 -10.26 -38.12 20.97
N PRO A 403 -10.56 -39.33 21.48
CA PRO A 403 -11.46 -39.49 22.63
C PRO A 403 -10.79 -38.91 23.88
N ARG A 404 -11.43 -37.95 24.54
CA ARG A 404 -10.88 -37.34 25.76
C ARG A 404 -10.81 -38.39 26.89
N PRO A 405 -9.63 -38.70 27.45
CA PRO A 405 -9.54 -39.61 28.58
C PRO A 405 -10.30 -39.05 29.79
N GLN A 406 -10.90 -39.94 30.59
CA GLN A 406 -11.56 -39.55 31.82
C GLN A 406 -10.51 -39.05 32.83
N LEU A 407 -10.61 -37.78 33.22
CA LEU A 407 -9.68 -37.16 34.16
C LEU A 407 -9.91 -37.68 35.58
N THR A 408 -8.84 -37.94 36.30
CA THR A 408 -8.83 -38.23 37.74
C THR A 408 -9.29 -37.01 38.56
N ALA A 409 -9.64 -37.22 39.85
CA ALA A 409 -10.04 -36.12 40.74
C ALA A 409 -8.95 -35.05 40.87
N ILE A 410 -7.67 -35.44 40.96
CA ILE A 410 -6.52 -34.53 41.02
C ILE A 410 -6.40 -33.72 39.72
N GLU A 411 -6.56 -34.34 38.56
CA GLU A 411 -6.50 -33.64 37.27
C GLU A 411 -7.66 -32.67 37.09
N ARG A 412 -8.88 -33.05 37.50
CA ARG A 412 -10.03 -32.13 37.53
C ARG A 412 -9.80 -30.99 38.51
N GLY A 413 -9.27 -31.28 39.69
CA GLY A 413 -8.92 -30.28 40.70
C GLY A 413 -7.88 -29.27 40.21
N ARG A 414 -6.89 -29.75 39.45
CA ARG A 414 -5.91 -28.89 38.77
C ARG A 414 -6.57 -28.00 37.72
N GLN A 415 -7.53 -28.52 36.96
CA GLN A 415 -8.32 -27.70 36.04
C GLN A 415 -9.15 -26.65 36.77
N VAL A 416 -9.71 -26.98 37.94
CA VAL A 416 -10.38 -25.99 38.80
C VAL A 416 -9.38 -24.93 39.26
N TYR A 417 -8.20 -25.31 39.77
CA TYR A 417 -7.16 -24.36 40.18
C TYR A 417 -6.79 -23.37 39.07
N ILE A 418 -6.67 -23.85 37.82
CA ILE A 418 -6.39 -23.02 36.64
C ILE A 418 -7.60 -22.15 36.30
N GLY A 419 -8.80 -22.73 36.23
CA GLY A 419 -10.03 -22.03 35.84
C GLY A 419 -10.46 -20.94 36.82
N GLU A 420 -10.19 -21.13 38.11
CA GLU A 420 -10.43 -20.14 39.17
C GLU A 420 -9.33 -19.06 39.25
N GLY A 421 -8.26 -19.19 38.46
CA GLY A 421 -7.17 -18.22 38.43
C GLY A 421 -6.33 -18.18 39.71
N CYS A 422 -6.30 -19.26 40.51
CA CYS A 422 -5.58 -19.30 41.80
C CYS A 422 -4.08 -18.95 41.64
N ILE A 423 -3.50 -19.29 40.48
CA ILE A 423 -2.10 -18.98 40.11
C ILE A 423 -1.76 -17.48 40.10
N HIS A 424 -2.75 -16.59 39.98
CA HIS A 424 -2.51 -15.15 40.03
C HIS A 424 -2.11 -14.64 41.42
N CYS A 425 -2.41 -15.41 42.47
CA CYS A 425 -2.04 -15.10 43.84
C CYS A 425 -1.01 -16.07 44.41
N HIS A 426 -1.03 -17.33 43.96
CA HIS A 426 -0.24 -18.41 44.51
C HIS A 426 0.73 -18.99 43.48
N SER A 427 2.02 -19.02 43.81
CA SER A 427 3.01 -19.77 43.04
C SER A 427 2.99 -21.25 43.42
N GLN A 428 3.39 -22.12 42.50
CA GLN A 428 3.72 -23.52 42.77
C GLN A 428 5.16 -23.80 42.35
N TYR A 429 6.05 -22.89 42.74
CA TYR A 429 7.49 -23.05 42.55
C TYR A 429 8.27 -22.36 43.66
N VAL A 430 8.78 -23.16 44.58
CA VAL A 430 9.74 -22.71 45.59
C VAL A 430 11.10 -22.48 44.91
N ARG A 431 11.67 -21.29 45.09
CA ARG A 431 12.96 -20.91 44.50
C ARG A 431 14.12 -21.56 45.27
N PRO A 432 14.93 -22.46 44.66
CA PRO A 432 16.06 -23.11 45.34
C PRO A 432 17.08 -22.08 45.85
N GLY A 433 17.67 -22.35 47.03
CA GLY A 433 18.74 -21.51 47.61
C GLY A 433 18.29 -20.15 48.15
N THR A 434 16.99 -19.91 48.26
CA THR A 434 16.43 -18.66 48.81
C THR A 434 15.71 -18.90 50.14
N PRO A 435 15.36 -17.85 50.91
CA PRO A 435 14.54 -17.98 52.11
C PRO A 435 13.18 -18.67 51.90
N ASP A 436 12.72 -18.78 50.64
CA ASP A 436 11.51 -19.54 50.29
C ASP A 436 11.58 -20.99 50.76
N VAL A 437 12.77 -21.61 50.80
CA VAL A 437 12.91 -23.01 51.24
C VAL A 437 12.54 -23.15 52.71
N ALA A 438 12.97 -22.21 53.55
CA ALA A 438 12.63 -22.19 54.97
C ALA A 438 11.13 -21.94 55.19
N MET A 439 10.51 -21.09 54.36
CA MET A 439 9.09 -20.73 54.50
C MET A 439 8.14 -21.79 53.94
N TRP A 440 8.44 -22.32 52.75
CA TRP A 440 7.50 -23.11 51.95
C TRP A 440 7.90 -24.58 51.79
N GLY A 441 9.10 -24.98 52.23
CA GLY A 441 9.61 -26.34 52.11
C GLY A 441 10.57 -26.54 50.94
N PRO A 442 10.98 -27.78 50.64
CA PRO A 442 11.98 -28.05 49.60
C PRO A 442 11.47 -27.67 48.21
N ALA A 443 12.40 -27.22 47.36
CA ALA A 443 12.11 -26.91 45.97
C ALA A 443 11.94 -28.19 45.12
N SER A 444 11.00 -28.15 44.18
CA SER A 444 10.81 -29.20 43.20
C SER A 444 11.96 -29.24 42.20
N VAL A 445 12.25 -30.42 41.65
CA VAL A 445 13.24 -30.56 40.57
C VAL A 445 12.70 -29.84 39.32
N PRO A 446 13.45 -28.90 38.71
CA PRO A 446 12.97 -28.10 37.57
C PRO A 446 12.41 -28.93 36.42
N ALA A 447 13.04 -30.07 36.10
CA ALA A 447 12.60 -30.98 35.06
C ALA A 447 11.17 -31.54 35.29
N MET A 448 10.74 -31.70 36.55
CA MET A 448 9.37 -32.14 36.85
C MET A 448 8.35 -31.02 36.59
N VAL A 449 8.73 -29.78 36.87
CA VAL A 449 7.89 -28.60 36.65
C VAL A 449 7.72 -28.32 35.16
N GLU A 450 8.76 -28.54 34.35
CA GLU A 450 8.71 -28.41 32.88
C GLU A 450 7.80 -29.45 32.21
N GLN A 451 7.62 -30.63 32.83
CA GLN A 451 6.76 -31.68 32.32
C GLN A 451 5.26 -31.41 32.53
N GLU A 452 4.93 -30.47 33.42
CA GLU A 452 3.55 -30.05 33.65
C GLU A 452 2.93 -29.39 32.42
N LYS A 453 1.63 -29.65 32.19
CA LYS A 453 0.88 -29.07 31.06
C LYS A 453 -0.34 -28.30 31.55
N PRO A 454 -0.33 -26.95 31.56
CA PRO A 454 0.83 -26.05 31.47
C PRO A 454 1.59 -25.95 32.81
N PRO A 455 2.87 -25.54 32.87
CA PRO A 455 3.57 -25.32 34.13
C PRO A 455 2.92 -24.24 35.01
N LEU A 456 2.77 -24.50 36.33
CA LEU A 456 2.08 -23.61 37.28
C LEU A 456 3.01 -22.82 38.22
N ILE A 457 4.16 -22.38 37.71
CA ILE A 457 5.18 -21.67 38.50
C ILE A 457 4.68 -20.36 39.16
N GLY A 458 3.67 -19.71 38.58
CA GLY A 458 3.18 -18.40 39.00
C GLY A 458 4.10 -17.24 38.60
N ASN A 459 3.54 -16.03 38.46
CA ASN A 459 4.30 -14.81 38.11
C ASN A 459 4.28 -13.73 39.21
N ARG A 460 3.40 -13.88 40.21
CA ARG A 460 3.20 -12.98 41.34
C ARG A 460 2.82 -13.81 42.56
N ARG A 461 3.13 -13.32 43.76
CA ARG A 461 2.86 -14.00 45.03
C ARG A 461 2.18 -13.02 45.99
N GLN A 462 0.85 -13.04 46.00
CA GLN A 462 0.01 -12.31 46.96
C GLN A 462 -0.37 -13.20 48.14
N GLY A 463 -0.59 -14.49 47.88
CA GLY A 463 -0.74 -15.55 48.87
C GLY A 463 0.52 -16.44 48.95
N PRO A 464 0.57 -17.39 49.89
CA PRO A 464 1.71 -18.30 50.04
C PRO A 464 1.96 -19.17 48.80
N ASP A 465 3.19 -19.67 48.67
CA ASP A 465 3.50 -20.72 47.69
C ASP A 465 2.82 -22.04 48.10
N LEU A 466 2.23 -22.74 47.13
CA LEU A 466 1.43 -23.95 47.36
C LEU A 466 2.14 -25.25 46.96
N SER A 467 3.39 -25.22 46.50
CA SER A 467 4.12 -26.40 46.01
C SER A 467 4.15 -27.57 47.01
N ASN A 468 4.13 -27.25 48.29
CA ASN A 468 4.18 -28.21 49.40
C ASN A 468 3.00 -28.07 50.37
N VAL A 469 1.89 -27.46 49.94
CA VAL A 469 0.76 -27.18 50.85
C VAL A 469 0.15 -28.47 51.42
N GLY A 470 0.17 -29.57 50.66
CA GLY A 470 -0.34 -30.88 51.09
C GLY A 470 0.45 -31.48 52.26
N SER A 471 1.69 -31.05 52.48
CA SER A 471 2.49 -31.44 53.66
C SER A 471 2.23 -30.56 54.87
N ARG A 472 1.57 -29.41 54.71
CA ARG A 472 1.40 -28.37 55.75
C ARG A 472 -0.03 -28.18 56.22
N ARG A 473 -1.02 -28.53 55.39
CA ARG A 473 -2.44 -28.28 55.65
C ARG A 473 -3.26 -29.53 55.39
N SER A 474 -4.20 -29.82 56.29
CA SER A 474 -5.11 -30.95 56.15
C SER A 474 -6.20 -30.68 55.10
N PRO A 475 -6.82 -31.73 54.53
CA PRO A 475 -7.97 -31.56 53.62
C PRO A 475 -9.12 -30.75 54.23
N LEU A 476 -9.40 -30.95 55.53
CA LEU A 476 -10.41 -30.16 56.24
C LEU A 476 -10.02 -28.68 56.31
N TRP A 477 -8.77 -28.37 56.67
CA TRP A 477 -8.29 -26.98 56.72
C TRP A 477 -8.40 -26.32 55.34
N LEU A 478 -7.97 -27.01 54.27
CA LEU A 478 -8.06 -26.52 52.90
C LEU A 478 -9.51 -26.26 52.48
N ARG A 479 -10.41 -27.17 52.83
CA ARG A 479 -11.85 -27.02 52.57
C ARG A 479 -12.42 -25.80 53.30
N ILE A 480 -12.13 -25.64 54.59
CA ILE A 480 -12.61 -24.48 55.36
C ILE A 480 -12.05 -23.20 54.76
N HIS A 481 -10.75 -23.16 54.46
CA HIS A 481 -10.10 -21.98 53.89
C HIS A 481 -10.67 -21.61 52.51
N LEU A 482 -11.04 -22.58 51.67
CA LEU A 482 -11.67 -22.29 50.39
C LEU A 482 -13.12 -21.79 50.54
N ILE A 483 -13.86 -22.28 51.54
CA ILE A 483 -15.24 -21.84 51.80
C ILE A 483 -15.27 -20.45 52.44
N ASP A 484 -14.51 -20.28 53.52
CA ASP A 484 -14.36 -19.02 54.24
C ASP A 484 -12.89 -18.85 54.65
N PRO A 485 -12.09 -18.14 53.84
CA PRO A 485 -10.68 -18.00 54.13
C PRO A 485 -10.40 -17.25 55.43
N ARG A 486 -11.31 -16.36 55.88
CA ARG A 486 -11.17 -15.63 57.17
C ARG A 486 -11.31 -16.58 58.36
N ALA A 487 -12.10 -17.64 58.24
CA ALA A 487 -12.37 -18.55 59.34
C ALA A 487 -11.08 -19.21 59.87
N VAL A 488 -10.10 -19.50 59.02
CA VAL A 488 -8.83 -20.12 59.47
C VAL A 488 -7.60 -19.24 59.22
N SER A 489 -7.81 -18.07 58.63
CA SER A 489 -6.79 -17.04 58.40
C SER A 489 -7.46 -15.66 58.48
N PRO A 490 -7.61 -15.09 59.70
CA PRO A 490 -8.44 -13.90 59.97
C PRO A 490 -8.19 -12.72 59.03
N HIS A 491 -6.93 -12.46 58.69
CA HIS A 491 -6.54 -11.34 57.81
C HIS A 491 -6.34 -11.73 56.34
N SER A 492 -6.82 -12.91 55.92
CA SER A 492 -6.68 -13.34 54.52
C SER A 492 -7.41 -12.37 53.60
N ILE A 493 -6.82 -12.06 52.44
CA ILE A 493 -7.43 -11.30 51.34
C ILE A 493 -8.04 -12.18 50.23
N MET A 494 -7.90 -13.51 50.34
CA MET A 494 -8.36 -14.48 49.34
C MET A 494 -9.89 -14.42 49.12
N PRO A 495 -10.46 -14.45 47.92
CA PRO A 495 -11.93 -14.53 47.79
C PRO A 495 -12.49 -15.86 48.34
N SER A 496 -13.78 -15.88 48.70
CA SER A 496 -14.48 -17.13 49.03
C SER A 496 -14.78 -17.93 47.76
N TYR A 497 -14.54 -19.23 47.81
CA TYR A 497 -14.84 -20.20 46.77
C TYR A 497 -15.91 -21.22 47.22
N ALA A 498 -16.76 -20.85 48.19
CA ALA A 498 -17.81 -21.72 48.74
C ALA A 498 -18.72 -22.34 47.65
N TYR A 499 -18.91 -21.63 46.55
CA TYR A 499 -19.74 -22.08 45.43
C TYR A 499 -19.22 -23.35 44.75
N LEU A 500 -17.90 -23.63 44.79
CA LEU A 500 -17.31 -24.84 44.22
C LEU A 500 -17.79 -26.11 44.92
N PHE A 501 -18.10 -26.01 46.22
CA PHE A 501 -18.57 -27.11 47.06
C PHE A 501 -20.07 -27.43 46.88
N ARG A 502 -20.76 -26.72 45.97
CA ARG A 502 -22.08 -27.15 45.46
C ARG A 502 -21.97 -28.35 44.48
N SER A 503 -20.75 -28.72 44.12
CA SER A 503 -20.41 -29.82 43.20
C SER A 503 -19.12 -30.51 43.66
N SER A 504 -18.69 -31.54 42.93
CA SER A 504 -17.38 -32.19 43.19
C SER A 504 -16.18 -31.29 42.91
N ARG A 505 -16.35 -30.13 42.25
CA ARG A 505 -15.24 -29.22 41.91
C ARG A 505 -14.46 -28.78 43.15
N GLY A 506 -15.15 -28.51 44.26
CA GLY A 506 -14.52 -28.12 45.52
C GLY A 506 -13.70 -29.26 46.14
N SER A 507 -14.23 -30.48 46.16
CA SER A 507 -13.49 -31.65 46.66
C SER A 507 -12.31 -32.01 45.76
N ASP A 508 -12.51 -31.99 44.43
CA ASP A 508 -11.45 -32.23 43.45
C ASP A 508 -10.29 -31.22 43.64
N LEU A 509 -10.60 -29.92 43.87
CA LEU A 509 -9.59 -28.90 44.17
C LEU A 509 -8.83 -29.19 45.48
N VAL A 510 -9.53 -29.63 46.53
CA VAL A 510 -8.90 -30.04 47.79
C VAL A 510 -7.96 -31.24 47.58
N ASP A 511 -8.37 -32.23 46.79
CA ASP A 511 -7.55 -33.40 46.46
C ASP A 511 -6.28 -32.98 45.70
N TYR A 512 -6.43 -32.08 44.72
CA TYR A 512 -5.29 -31.52 44.00
C TYR A 512 -4.33 -30.79 44.94
N LEU A 513 -4.80 -29.86 45.78
CA LEU A 513 -3.94 -29.14 46.72
C LEU A 513 -3.27 -30.07 47.73
N THR A 514 -3.98 -31.10 48.19
CA THR A 514 -3.42 -32.14 49.09
C THR A 514 -2.34 -32.97 48.39
N SER A 515 -2.44 -33.16 47.07
CA SER A 515 -1.42 -33.86 46.28
C SER A 515 -0.12 -33.08 46.11
N LEU A 516 -0.11 -31.77 46.35
CA LEU A 516 1.06 -30.89 46.21
C LEU A 516 2.04 -31.07 47.37
N ARG A 517 2.99 -31.97 47.19
CA ARG A 517 4.06 -32.29 48.14
C ARG A 517 5.32 -32.76 47.40
N SER A 518 6.39 -31.99 47.48
CA SER A 518 7.69 -32.41 46.94
C SER A 518 8.29 -33.56 47.76
N PRO A 519 9.12 -34.42 47.15
CA PRO A 519 9.89 -35.43 47.89
C PRO A 519 10.63 -34.80 49.07
N GLY A 520 10.51 -35.41 50.26
CA GLY A 520 11.16 -34.92 51.48
C GLY A 520 10.48 -33.74 52.17
N SER A 521 9.37 -33.20 51.65
CA SER A 521 8.66 -32.06 52.29
C SER A 521 8.15 -32.36 53.70
N ALA A 522 7.65 -33.59 53.95
CA ALA A 522 7.24 -34.02 55.29
C ALA A 522 8.43 -34.14 56.26
N ALA A 523 9.55 -34.72 55.81
CA ALA A 523 10.77 -34.83 56.61
C ALA A 523 11.36 -33.45 56.93
N PHE A 524 11.30 -32.52 55.97
CA PHE A 524 11.69 -31.13 56.15
C PHE A 524 10.86 -30.45 57.25
N LEU A 525 9.52 -30.57 57.20
CA LEU A 525 8.63 -30.00 58.22
C LEU A 525 8.92 -30.61 59.60
N GLN A 526 9.12 -31.92 59.67
CA GLN A 526 9.50 -32.63 60.90
C GLN A 526 10.82 -32.11 61.48
N HIS A 527 11.82 -31.87 60.63
CA HIS A 527 13.09 -31.29 61.05
C HIS A 527 12.91 -29.86 61.59
N GLN A 528 12.07 -29.03 60.96
CA GLN A 528 11.75 -27.67 61.46
C GLN A 528 11.10 -27.72 62.84
N LEU A 529 10.13 -28.61 63.04
CA LEU A 529 9.50 -28.86 64.34
C LEU A 529 10.50 -29.22 65.44
N GLN A 530 11.54 -29.99 65.12
CA GLN A 530 12.54 -30.44 66.11
C GLN A 530 13.64 -29.42 66.38
N THR A 531 13.97 -28.57 65.41
CA THR A 531 15.16 -27.71 65.47
C THR A 531 14.86 -26.24 65.73
N TRP A 532 13.67 -25.76 65.39
CA TRP A 532 13.32 -24.34 65.59
C TRP A 532 13.37 -23.94 67.06
N ARG A 533 13.90 -22.74 67.33
CA ARG A 533 13.92 -22.09 68.64
C ARG A 533 13.79 -20.58 68.45
N PRO A 534 13.01 -19.88 69.29
CA PRO A 534 12.95 -18.43 69.24
C PRO A 534 14.26 -17.80 69.73
N ASP A 535 14.60 -16.61 69.23
CA ASP A 535 15.71 -15.84 69.76
C ASP A 535 15.35 -15.16 71.11
N ALA A 536 16.37 -14.87 71.92
CA ALA A 536 16.18 -14.32 73.27
C ALA A 536 15.55 -12.91 73.29
N LYS A 537 15.74 -12.09 72.24
CA LYS A 537 15.18 -10.74 72.16
C LYS A 537 13.68 -10.80 71.85
N THR A 538 13.28 -11.75 71.03
CA THR A 538 11.90 -12.02 70.66
C THR A 538 11.08 -12.51 71.86
N ALA A 539 11.67 -13.33 72.74
CA ALA A 539 11.01 -13.75 73.97
C ALA A 539 10.66 -12.57 74.90
N GLN A 540 11.49 -11.51 74.92
CA GLN A 540 11.21 -10.29 75.67
C GLN A 540 10.08 -9.48 75.02
N ALA A 541 10.04 -9.40 73.69
CA ALA A 541 8.98 -8.72 72.95
C ALA A 541 7.60 -9.39 73.11
N ALA A 542 7.57 -10.72 73.28
CA ALA A 542 6.35 -11.49 73.48
C ALA A 542 5.55 -11.08 74.72
N ALA A 543 6.23 -10.62 75.78
CA ALA A 543 5.60 -10.23 77.04
C ALA A 543 4.66 -9.00 76.92
N ALA A 544 4.83 -8.19 75.86
CA ALA A 544 3.99 -7.04 75.58
C ALA A 544 2.73 -7.36 74.76
N LEU A 545 2.57 -8.61 74.31
CA LEU A 545 1.46 -9.05 73.47
C LEU A 545 0.35 -9.72 74.30
N ASP A 546 -0.89 -9.56 73.85
CA ASP A 546 -2.05 -10.23 74.43
C ASP A 546 -2.24 -11.62 73.81
N GLY A 547 -1.67 -12.63 74.46
CA GLY A 547 -1.78 -14.03 74.03
C GLY A 547 -3.22 -14.55 74.03
N HIS A 548 -4.10 -14.05 74.89
CA HIS A 548 -5.49 -14.48 74.93
C HIS A 548 -6.27 -13.94 73.72
N HIS A 549 -6.05 -12.67 73.35
CA HIS A 549 -6.59 -12.11 72.11
C HIS A 549 -6.11 -12.91 70.88
N LEU A 550 -4.81 -13.20 70.81
CA LEU A 550 -4.26 -14.03 69.72
C LEU A 550 -4.91 -15.42 69.67
N TYR A 551 -5.19 -16.03 70.82
CA TYR A 551 -5.84 -17.34 70.88
C TYR A 551 -7.27 -17.27 70.33
N GLN A 552 -8.03 -16.25 70.75
CA GLN A 552 -9.37 -15.99 70.23
C GLN A 552 -9.36 -15.75 68.72
N GLU A 553 -8.33 -15.12 68.20
CA GLU A 553 -8.21 -14.80 66.78
C GLU A 553 -7.79 -16.02 65.92
N TYR A 554 -6.80 -16.79 66.35
CA TYR A 554 -6.17 -17.81 65.50
C TYR A 554 -6.55 -19.27 65.84
N CYS A 555 -6.94 -19.54 67.09
CA CYS A 555 -7.23 -20.88 67.55
C CYS A 555 -8.73 -21.15 67.68
N SER A 556 -9.55 -20.08 67.75
CA SER A 556 -10.94 -20.19 68.18
C SER A 556 -11.85 -20.95 67.21
N THR A 557 -11.43 -21.11 65.96
CA THR A 557 -12.17 -21.82 64.91
C THR A 557 -12.26 -23.32 65.18
N CYS A 558 -11.24 -23.89 65.81
CA CYS A 558 -11.20 -25.32 66.16
C CYS A 558 -11.38 -25.54 67.67
N HIS A 559 -10.89 -24.62 68.50
CA HIS A 559 -10.97 -24.69 69.95
C HIS A 559 -11.86 -23.55 70.48
N ALA A 560 -12.81 -23.81 71.37
CA ALA A 560 -13.57 -22.77 72.03
C ALA A 560 -12.66 -21.93 72.96
N PRO A 561 -13.07 -20.72 73.38
CA PRO A 561 -12.26 -19.86 74.26
C PRO A 561 -11.79 -20.51 75.57
N ASN A 562 -12.46 -21.58 76.00
CA ASN A 562 -12.14 -22.39 77.18
C ASN A 562 -11.32 -23.65 76.85
N GLY A 563 -10.73 -23.77 75.66
CA GLY A 563 -9.88 -24.89 75.26
C GLY A 563 -10.60 -26.13 74.71
N TYR A 564 -11.92 -26.21 74.84
CA TYR A 564 -12.71 -27.36 74.37
C TYR A 564 -12.78 -27.42 72.84
N VAL A 565 -12.79 -28.61 72.25
CA VAL A 565 -12.97 -28.74 70.80
C VAL A 565 -14.37 -28.30 70.38
N ARG A 566 -14.45 -27.52 69.30
CA ARG A 566 -15.73 -27.18 68.69
C ARG A 566 -16.30 -28.38 67.94
N GLN A 567 -17.51 -28.78 68.34
CA GLN A 567 -18.26 -29.86 67.70
C GLN A 567 -18.74 -29.55 66.27
N HIS A 568 -18.61 -28.28 65.83
CA HIS A 568 -19.00 -27.84 64.48
C HIS A 568 -18.35 -28.65 63.35
N TRP A 569 -17.10 -29.09 63.54
CA TRP A 569 -16.38 -29.91 62.56
C TRP A 569 -16.57 -31.41 62.78
N GLY A 570 -16.85 -31.84 64.02
CA GLY A 570 -17.24 -33.20 64.40
C GLY A 570 -16.42 -34.30 63.73
N ARG A 571 -17.11 -35.20 63.01
CA ARG A 571 -16.51 -36.36 62.30
C ARG A 571 -15.56 -35.98 61.15
N ASN A 572 -15.45 -34.71 60.77
CA ASN A 572 -14.55 -34.29 59.70
C ASN A 572 -13.10 -34.11 60.18
N PHE A 573 -12.86 -34.11 61.50
CA PHE A 573 -11.50 -34.18 62.03
C PHE A 573 -10.88 -35.54 61.67
N ALA A 574 -9.69 -35.52 61.08
CA ALA A 574 -8.86 -36.70 60.84
C ALA A 574 -8.40 -37.31 62.17
N VAL A 575 -8.08 -36.46 63.14
CA VAL A 575 -7.84 -36.81 64.54
C VAL A 575 -8.55 -35.76 65.38
N GLU A 576 -9.41 -36.19 66.30
CA GLU A 576 -10.12 -35.27 67.19
C GLU A 576 -9.10 -34.51 68.06
N PRO A 577 -9.09 -33.16 68.04
CA PRO A 577 -8.14 -32.41 68.84
C PRO A 577 -8.33 -32.68 70.35
N PRO A 578 -7.27 -32.58 71.18
CA PRO A 578 -7.45 -32.68 72.62
C PRO A 578 -8.13 -31.42 73.17
N ASN A 579 -8.74 -31.53 74.35
CA ASN A 579 -9.10 -30.37 75.14
C ASN A 579 -7.80 -29.66 75.59
N LEU A 580 -7.59 -28.43 75.11
CA LEU A 580 -6.38 -27.68 75.39
C LEU A 580 -6.29 -27.17 76.84
N ALA A 581 -7.38 -27.17 77.61
CA ALA A 581 -7.37 -26.78 79.02
C ALA A 581 -7.00 -27.96 79.94
N THR A 582 -7.64 -29.12 79.76
CA THR A 582 -7.60 -30.20 80.77
C THR A 582 -7.04 -31.54 80.29
N ALA A 583 -7.02 -31.82 78.98
CA ALA A 583 -6.56 -33.12 78.48
C ALA A 583 -5.03 -33.18 78.37
N PRO A 584 -4.41 -34.38 78.53
CA PRO A 584 -3.01 -34.60 78.20
C PRO A 584 -2.71 -34.30 76.74
N LEU A 585 -1.66 -33.52 76.47
CA LEU A 585 -1.23 -33.21 75.12
C LEU A 585 -0.40 -34.38 74.57
N GLN A 586 -1.05 -35.31 73.86
CA GLN A 586 -0.46 -36.58 73.41
C GLN A 586 0.81 -36.45 72.55
N HIS A 587 1.01 -35.30 71.90
CA HIS A 587 2.21 -35.00 71.11
C HIS A 587 3.39 -34.52 71.95
N LEU A 588 3.21 -34.35 73.26
CA LEU A 588 4.22 -33.97 74.23
C LEU A 588 4.56 -35.18 75.11
N PRO A 589 5.81 -35.68 75.09
CA PRO A 589 6.26 -36.71 76.02
C PRO A 589 5.98 -36.38 77.50
N PRO A 590 5.56 -37.35 78.33
CA PRO A 590 5.40 -37.11 79.77
C PRO A 590 6.75 -36.85 80.44
N GLY A 591 6.77 -36.04 81.51
CA GLY A 591 7.96 -35.79 82.33
C GLY A 591 8.92 -34.70 81.83
N MET A 592 8.50 -33.86 80.89
CA MET A 592 9.27 -32.69 80.44
C MET A 592 9.34 -31.58 81.49
N SER A 593 10.42 -30.78 81.48
CA SER A 593 10.46 -29.54 82.26
C SER A 593 9.50 -28.50 81.66
N SER A 594 9.03 -27.54 82.46
CA SER A 594 8.11 -26.48 81.99
C SER A 594 8.68 -25.69 80.80
N GLN A 595 10.00 -25.52 80.72
CA GLN A 595 10.65 -24.86 79.60
C GLN A 595 10.63 -25.71 78.31
N GLN A 596 10.80 -27.04 78.44
CA GLN A 596 10.73 -27.96 77.30
C GLN A 596 9.30 -28.13 76.79
N GLU A 597 8.32 -28.13 77.69
CA GLU A 597 6.90 -28.15 77.36
C GLU A 597 6.51 -26.89 76.59
N LEU A 598 6.89 -25.70 77.10
CA LEU A 598 6.62 -24.42 76.44
C LEU A 598 7.24 -24.36 75.04
N LEU A 599 8.52 -24.72 74.90
CA LEU A 599 9.18 -24.74 73.60
C LEU A 599 8.49 -25.71 72.61
N SER A 600 8.00 -26.85 73.10
CA SER A 600 7.28 -27.80 72.26
C SER A 600 5.91 -27.26 71.83
N LEU A 601 5.21 -26.55 72.69
CA LEU A 601 3.98 -25.82 72.35
C LEU A 601 4.24 -24.73 71.31
N GLU A 602 5.28 -23.93 71.47
CA GLU A 602 5.67 -22.91 70.49
C GLU A 602 5.91 -23.53 69.09
N ARG A 603 6.61 -24.66 69.03
CA ARG A 603 6.86 -25.41 67.79
C ARG A 603 5.59 -25.92 67.15
N ILE A 604 4.68 -26.49 67.95
CA ILE A 604 3.37 -26.98 67.51
C ILE A 604 2.53 -25.82 66.98
N ILE A 605 2.51 -24.67 67.64
CA ILE A 605 1.78 -23.48 67.17
C ILE A 605 2.38 -22.97 65.86
N LYS A 606 3.72 -22.91 65.77
CA LYS A 606 4.42 -22.40 64.57
C LYS A 606 4.19 -23.30 63.35
N TYR A 607 4.36 -24.61 63.48
CA TYR A 607 4.44 -25.54 62.34
C TYR A 607 3.29 -26.54 62.26
N GLY A 608 2.42 -26.58 63.26
CA GLY A 608 1.30 -27.50 63.34
C GLY A 608 1.74 -28.90 63.74
N ILE A 609 0.80 -29.84 63.64
CA ILE A 609 1.06 -31.26 63.91
C ILE A 609 0.82 -32.03 62.62
N PRO A 610 1.89 -32.51 61.95
CA PRO A 610 1.78 -33.24 60.70
C PRO A 610 0.79 -34.42 60.80
N GLY A 611 -0.08 -34.57 59.80
CA GLY A 611 -1.09 -35.63 59.76
C GLY A 611 -2.37 -35.36 60.57
N THR A 612 -2.46 -34.23 61.28
CA THR A 612 -3.68 -33.82 62.00
C THR A 612 -4.33 -32.60 61.36
N ASN A 613 -5.43 -32.12 61.94
CA ASN A 613 -6.06 -30.86 61.54
C ASN A 613 -5.50 -29.63 62.25
N MET A 614 -4.49 -29.76 63.12
CA MET A 614 -3.80 -28.62 63.73
C MET A 614 -2.80 -28.01 62.72
N PRO A 615 -3.13 -26.87 62.07
CA PRO A 615 -2.25 -26.27 61.09
C PRO A 615 -1.08 -25.55 61.76
N GLY A 616 -0.01 -25.32 61.01
CA GLY A 616 1.00 -24.34 61.41
C GLY A 616 0.51 -22.91 61.23
N HIS A 617 0.96 -22.04 62.12
CA HIS A 617 0.82 -20.60 62.03
C HIS A 617 2.17 -19.96 61.67
N GLU A 618 2.81 -20.44 60.60
CA GLU A 618 4.16 -20.01 60.18
C GLU A 618 4.23 -18.51 59.85
N TYR A 619 3.09 -17.90 59.57
CA TYR A 619 2.92 -16.48 59.28
C TYR A 619 2.87 -15.59 60.54
N LEU A 620 2.67 -16.16 61.73
CA LEU A 620 2.78 -15.40 62.96
C LEU A 620 4.25 -15.10 63.25
N SER A 621 4.50 -13.91 63.78
CA SER A 621 5.82 -13.56 64.30
C SER A 621 6.19 -14.48 65.47
N ASP A 622 7.48 -14.69 65.66
CA ASP A 622 7.96 -15.56 66.74
C ASP A 622 7.52 -15.04 68.12
N ALA A 623 7.40 -13.72 68.32
CA ALA A 623 6.86 -13.12 69.54
C ALA A 623 5.38 -13.48 69.78
N GLN A 624 4.56 -13.49 68.72
CA GLN A 624 3.14 -13.90 68.82
C GLN A 624 3.01 -15.38 69.16
N VAL A 625 3.86 -16.23 68.58
CA VAL A 625 3.89 -17.68 68.90
C VAL A 625 4.26 -17.91 70.36
N ILE A 626 5.27 -17.21 70.87
CA ILE A 626 5.67 -17.30 72.28
C ILE A 626 4.54 -16.83 73.20
N SER A 627 3.94 -15.67 72.91
CA SER A 627 2.84 -15.11 73.71
C SER A 627 1.62 -16.06 73.76
N LEU A 628 1.26 -16.66 72.63
CA LEU A 628 0.22 -17.69 72.53
C LEU A 628 0.55 -18.92 73.37
N ALA A 629 1.77 -19.45 73.27
CA ALA A 629 2.19 -20.63 74.01
C ALA A 629 2.17 -20.37 75.52
N GLN A 630 2.67 -19.21 75.96
CA GLN A 630 2.65 -18.79 77.36
C GLN A 630 1.23 -18.65 77.90
N ASP A 631 0.31 -18.08 77.11
CA ASP A 631 -1.09 -17.96 77.51
C ASP A 631 -1.76 -19.31 77.68
N LEU A 632 -1.58 -20.22 76.71
CA LEU A 632 -2.07 -21.59 76.79
C LEU A 632 -1.54 -22.33 78.02
N THR A 633 -0.24 -22.23 78.31
CA THR A 633 0.36 -22.83 79.50
C THR A 633 -0.23 -22.24 80.78
N ARG A 634 -0.45 -20.92 80.85
CA ARG A 634 -1.10 -20.28 82.01
C ARG A 634 -2.52 -20.79 82.24
N GLN A 635 -3.34 -20.85 81.20
CA GLN A 635 -4.73 -21.33 81.28
C GLN A 635 -4.79 -22.79 81.76
N ARG A 636 -3.89 -23.65 81.25
CA ARG A 636 -3.80 -25.05 81.69
C ARG A 636 -3.44 -25.21 83.17
N HIS A 637 -2.56 -24.34 83.68
CA HIS A 637 -2.17 -24.38 85.09
C HIS A 637 -3.19 -23.71 86.04
N SER A 638 -4.03 -22.80 85.54
CA SER A 638 -5.12 -22.22 86.35
C SER A 638 -6.29 -23.19 86.53
N ASP A 639 -6.62 -23.98 85.50
CA ASP A 639 -7.74 -24.95 85.54
C ASP A 639 -7.35 -26.30 86.19
N ALA A 640 -6.06 -26.53 86.43
CA ALA A 640 -5.54 -27.71 87.13
C ALA A 640 -5.48 -27.54 88.67
N LYS A 641 -5.84 -26.36 89.19
CA LYS A 641 -6.04 -26.06 90.62
C LYS A 641 -7.52 -26.00 90.93
#